data_AF-A0A421L2L4-F1
#
_entry.id   AF-A0A421L2L4-F1
#
_cell.length_a   1.000
_cell.length_b   1.000
_cell.length_c   1.000
_cell.angle_alpha   90.00
_cell.angle_beta   90.00
_cell.angle_gamma   90.00
#
_symmetry.space_group_name_H-M   'P 1'
#
loop_
_entity.id
_entity.type
_entity.pdbx_description
1 polymer ?
#
loop_
_entity_poly.entity_id
_entity_poly.type
_entity_poly.pdbx_seq_one_letter_code
_entity_poly.pdbx_strand_id
1 'polypeptide(L)'
;MLQIAWSDVVGVIDAIKWYLVVFALIVIAAIIVAALAHLWSVPVRKLVRSNAIAVPLVALVAVVSMILTGPMSTLLNLSMNSDAAGKATISDATTAQAGKVAKSIAGEGFVLLKNDDGLLPLTDTKKLNLFGWASENPVYGGTGSGAINASYDIQSLKDGLHKAGFQTNDDLSALYSKLGKRDSSNSTFNKGWSLPEVTADRYTDEIMTKAKAFSDTAVITLARVGGEGYNDMPQDMSQLPADKYRNNSDKYADFQSGESYLQTSRTERDMIDLVCRNFDKVIFLYNGSNPMQLGFLKDHPQIRAALWVPAPGNVGFDSLGEILSGRINPSGRTTDTFLYDMRKAPWWNNAAATDYENLKSKAVSLPVAKGITFKLKPSYINYVEGIYVGYKYYETAASEGAIDYDSTVQFPFGYGLSYTSFSQKMSDIKDEGDSLGFAVTVTNTGSASGKDTVEVYSNPPYTNGGLEKATANLIALKKTRLLDPKQSQTIKVSIPKERLASYDYLGHKAYVLERGAYEISIKTDSHHVIDHKEYAVDKDVVYGKGNPRPSDKTVATNHIDEVAGDVHYLSRKDHFANYEQATTAPALKELPKKYVDQYHTNADFDRATYTRKQDAMPTTGARNNLKLAQLRGASADDPRWDKLLDQMSVKDMSDLTSMAGFQTAAVDSIGKVATTDADGPAAINNNFTKKGSLGFPVAVVLANTWSADLARQYGEIMGKMAREMGIVGWYAPAMNTHRTSIGGRNFEYFSEDGELAGVIGANAVAGAKSKGVYAYIKHFALYDSNAMMVSIWSNEQAAREVYLRPFEMSVKQGKADATMVGWDYVGTKWSGEQGWINTIMRNEWGFKGMALTDSFGADGRGFMNADNALPNGVDAMLSTYGNGPNVVDNPKSPSSVKYLRQASKHILYTVVNSGAYDDGGAKANAMPAWKKMVIGVDVLTAILAIAAEVLFIRRYLRRRSQADAVVTGRGDLTDQNGQQES
;
A
#
# COMPACT_ATOMS: atom_id res chain seq x y z
N MET A 1 0.28 13.08 -0.05
CA MET A 1 -1.18 13.30 0.08
C MET A 1 -1.82 13.15 -1.28
N LEU A 2 -2.90 12.37 -1.36
CA LEU A 2 -3.67 12.18 -2.60
C LEU A 2 -4.28 13.51 -3.04
N GLN A 3 -4.17 13.83 -4.34
CA GLN A 3 -4.93 14.92 -4.94
C GLN A 3 -6.39 14.49 -5.13
N ILE A 4 -7.34 15.42 -5.02
CA ILE A 4 -8.76 15.13 -5.31
C ILE A 4 -8.85 14.64 -6.75
N ALA A 5 -9.32 13.41 -6.94
CA ALA A 5 -9.53 12.87 -8.29
C ALA A 5 -10.76 13.54 -8.91
N TRP A 6 -10.64 13.96 -10.18
CA TRP A 6 -11.78 14.53 -10.91
C TRP A 6 -12.94 13.54 -11.05
N SER A 7 -12.64 12.24 -11.13
CA SER A 7 -13.65 11.18 -11.11
C SER A 7 -14.53 11.25 -9.86
N ASP A 8 -13.94 11.50 -8.68
CA ASP A 8 -14.71 11.63 -7.44
C ASP A 8 -15.58 12.90 -7.44
N VAL A 9 -15.10 14.00 -8.03
CA VAL A 9 -15.90 15.22 -8.20
C VAL A 9 -17.10 14.97 -9.12
N VAL A 10 -16.90 14.25 -10.23
CA VAL A 10 -17.99 13.85 -11.14
C VAL A 10 -18.99 12.96 -10.40
N GLY A 11 -18.51 11.96 -9.65
CA GLY A 11 -19.36 11.10 -8.82
C GLY A 11 -20.24 11.88 -7.83
N VAL A 12 -19.69 12.92 -7.19
CA VAL A 12 -20.45 13.83 -6.32
C VAL A 12 -21.50 14.62 -7.09
N ILE A 13 -21.15 15.20 -8.24
CA ILE A 13 -22.08 15.97 -9.07
C ILE A 13 -23.25 15.08 -9.51
N ASP A 14 -22.96 13.86 -9.96
CA ASP A 14 -23.98 12.90 -10.37
C ASP A 14 -24.90 12.51 -9.22
N ALA A 15 -24.35 12.36 -8.01
CA ALA A 15 -25.13 12.04 -6.81
C ALA A 15 -26.09 13.17 -6.38
N ILE A 16 -25.78 14.45 -6.66
CA ILE A 16 -26.61 15.60 -6.26
C ILE A 16 -27.51 16.14 -7.37
N LYS A 17 -27.29 15.75 -8.63
CA LYS A 17 -27.97 16.31 -9.81
C LYS A 17 -29.49 16.41 -9.67
N TRP A 18 -30.15 15.34 -9.21
CA TRP A 18 -31.61 15.31 -9.10
C TRP A 18 -32.17 16.25 -8.03
N TYR A 19 -31.43 16.49 -6.95
CA TYR A 19 -31.80 17.47 -5.93
C TYR A 19 -31.85 18.88 -6.52
N LEU A 20 -30.87 19.21 -7.36
CA LEU A 20 -30.80 20.51 -8.05
C LEU A 20 -31.92 20.67 -9.08
N VAL A 21 -32.27 19.60 -9.81
CA VAL A 21 -33.42 19.61 -10.75
C VAL A 21 -34.73 19.85 -10.02
N VAL A 22 -34.98 19.15 -8.90
CA VAL A 22 -36.19 19.34 -8.09
C VAL A 22 -36.27 20.78 -7.57
N PHE A 23 -35.16 21.34 -7.08
CA PHE A 23 -35.12 22.73 -6.65
C PHE A 23 -35.46 23.70 -7.79
N ALA A 24 -34.88 23.51 -8.98
CA ALA A 24 -35.16 24.33 -10.15
C ALA A 24 -36.65 24.28 -10.55
N LEU A 25 -37.28 23.10 -10.49
CA LEU A 25 -38.72 22.95 -10.74
C LEU A 25 -39.57 23.71 -9.72
N ILE A 26 -39.20 23.71 -8.43
CA ILE A 26 -39.88 24.49 -7.39
C ILE A 26 -39.77 26.00 -7.69
N VAL A 27 -38.58 26.47 -8.10
CA VAL A 27 -38.37 27.88 -8.46
C VAL A 27 -39.21 28.27 -9.69
N ILE A 28 -39.23 27.44 -10.73
CA ILE A 28 -40.04 27.68 -11.94
C ILE A 28 -41.54 27.73 -11.59
N ALA A 29 -42.03 26.76 -10.81
CA ALA A 29 -43.41 26.74 -10.35
C ALA A 29 -43.76 28.00 -9.54
N ALA A 30 -42.87 28.45 -8.66
CA ALA A 30 -43.07 29.67 -7.89
C ALA A 30 -43.13 30.93 -8.77
N ILE A 31 -42.29 31.03 -9.81
CA ILE A 31 -42.33 32.13 -10.79
C ILE A 31 -43.66 32.13 -11.55
N ILE A 32 -44.11 30.97 -12.04
CA ILE A 32 -45.38 30.82 -12.76
C ILE A 32 -46.55 31.24 -11.86
N VAL A 33 -46.59 30.74 -10.62
CA VAL A 33 -47.64 31.07 -9.63
C VAL A 33 -47.63 32.57 -9.30
N ALA A 34 -46.46 33.19 -9.15
CA ALA A 34 -46.34 34.63 -8.90
C ALA A 34 -46.84 35.50 -10.08
N ALA A 35 -46.63 35.02 -11.32
CA ALA A 35 -47.13 35.66 -12.53
C ALA A 35 -48.66 35.52 -12.65
N LEU A 36 -49.19 34.30 -12.49
CA LEU A 36 -50.63 34.01 -12.51
C LEU A 36 -51.39 34.75 -11.40
N ALA A 37 -50.74 35.05 -10.27
CA ALA A 37 -51.35 35.80 -9.19
C ALA A 37 -51.86 37.20 -9.60
N HIS A 38 -51.42 37.75 -10.74
CA HIS A 38 -51.97 38.99 -11.29
C HIS A 38 -53.47 38.91 -11.59
N LEU A 39 -53.99 37.71 -11.87
CA LEU A 39 -55.40 37.43 -12.14
C LEU A 39 -56.28 37.42 -10.89
N TRP A 40 -55.69 37.51 -9.68
CA TRP A 40 -56.43 37.45 -8.42
C TRP A 40 -56.59 38.82 -7.76
N SER A 41 -57.53 38.90 -6.82
CA SER A 41 -57.77 40.10 -6.01
C SER A 41 -56.50 40.54 -5.28
N VAL A 42 -56.34 41.85 -5.03
CA VAL A 42 -55.13 42.42 -4.44
C VAL A 42 -54.69 41.72 -3.13
N PRO A 43 -55.61 41.37 -2.18
CA PRO A 43 -55.23 40.62 -0.98
C PRO A 43 -54.64 39.25 -1.32
N VAL A 44 -55.29 38.48 -2.18
CA VAL A 44 -54.85 37.12 -2.58
C VAL A 44 -53.56 37.19 -3.39
N ARG A 45 -53.45 38.11 -4.34
CA ARG A 45 -52.24 38.35 -5.15
C ARG A 45 -51.01 38.62 -4.30
N LYS A 46 -51.14 39.49 -3.29
CA LYS A 46 -50.01 39.82 -2.41
C LYS A 46 -49.65 38.66 -1.49
N LEU A 47 -50.61 37.89 -0.99
CA LEU A 47 -50.37 36.67 -0.20
C LEU A 47 -49.62 35.63 -1.03
N VAL A 48 -50.11 35.34 -2.23
CA VAL A 48 -49.49 34.33 -3.09
C VAL A 48 -48.12 34.76 -3.58
N ARG A 49 -47.89 36.04 -3.91
CA ARG A 49 -46.54 36.52 -4.24
C ARG A 49 -45.57 36.44 -3.07
N SER A 50 -46.02 36.67 -1.83
CA SER A 50 -45.18 36.47 -0.65
C SER A 50 -44.81 34.99 -0.44
N ASN A 51 -45.76 34.08 -0.64
CA ASN A 51 -45.51 32.64 -0.59
C ASN A 51 -44.62 32.14 -1.74
N ALA A 52 -44.78 32.68 -2.95
CA ALA A 52 -43.92 32.39 -4.10
C ALA A 52 -42.46 32.83 -3.91
N ILE A 53 -42.15 33.68 -2.93
CA ILE A 53 -40.78 34.03 -2.54
C ILE A 53 -40.31 33.14 -1.38
N ALA A 54 -41.16 32.91 -0.38
CA ALA A 54 -40.80 32.13 0.81
C ALA A 54 -40.59 30.63 0.51
N VAL A 55 -41.44 30.02 -0.33
CA VAL A 55 -41.39 28.59 -0.65
C VAL A 55 -40.06 28.19 -1.29
N PRO A 56 -39.52 28.87 -2.32
CA PRO A 56 -38.19 28.58 -2.83
C PRO A 56 -37.07 28.72 -1.79
N LEU A 57 -37.15 29.67 -0.86
CA LEU A 57 -36.12 29.82 0.19
C LEU A 57 -36.13 28.66 1.18
N VAL A 58 -37.31 28.21 1.61
CA VAL A 58 -37.44 27.02 2.47
C VAL A 58 -37.01 25.76 1.72
N ALA A 59 -37.42 25.63 0.45
CA ALA A 59 -37.02 24.52 -0.41
C ALA A 59 -35.51 24.48 -0.63
N LEU A 60 -34.84 25.64 -0.78
CA LEU A 60 -33.38 25.71 -0.90
C LEU A 60 -32.70 25.12 0.33
N VAL A 61 -33.10 25.56 1.53
CA VAL A 61 -32.54 25.03 2.78
C VAL A 61 -32.80 23.54 2.90
N ALA A 62 -34.04 23.08 2.68
CA ALA A 62 -34.37 21.66 2.74
C ALA A 62 -33.56 20.83 1.74
N VAL A 63 -33.43 21.28 0.50
CA VAL A 63 -32.64 20.61 -0.54
C VAL A 63 -31.16 20.56 -0.17
N VAL A 64 -30.60 21.66 0.34
CA VAL A 64 -29.22 21.70 0.82
C VAL A 64 -29.04 20.73 1.98
N SER A 65 -29.92 20.74 2.98
CA SER A 65 -29.88 19.81 4.12
C SER A 65 -29.97 18.36 3.67
N MET A 66 -30.83 18.04 2.69
CA MET A 66 -30.93 16.70 2.10
C MET A 66 -29.64 16.30 1.35
N ILE A 67 -29.01 17.22 0.61
CA ILE A 67 -27.72 16.96 -0.04
C ILE A 67 -26.62 16.69 1.01
N LEU A 68 -26.52 17.53 2.04
CA LEU A 68 -25.52 17.42 3.09
C LEU A 68 -25.68 16.13 3.91
N THR A 69 -26.91 15.77 4.25
CA THR A 69 -27.20 14.59 5.10
C THR A 69 -27.37 13.28 4.32
N GLY A 70 -27.56 13.35 2.99
CA GLY A 70 -27.59 12.21 2.08
C GLY A 70 -26.24 12.01 1.37
N PRO A 71 -26.14 12.33 0.07
CA PRO A 71 -24.99 11.99 -0.77
C PRO A 71 -23.65 12.58 -0.28
N MET A 72 -23.64 13.72 0.41
CA MET A 72 -22.41 14.33 0.94
C MET A 72 -22.06 13.86 2.36
N SER A 73 -22.92 13.10 3.04
CA SER A 73 -22.72 12.78 4.47
C SER A 73 -21.43 12.01 4.73
N THR A 74 -21.02 11.11 3.84
CA THR A 74 -19.77 10.35 3.97
C THR A 74 -18.56 11.26 3.89
N LEU A 75 -18.47 12.09 2.85
CA LEU A 75 -17.36 13.03 2.67
C LEU A 75 -17.29 14.07 3.80
N LEU A 76 -18.43 14.57 4.25
CA LEU A 76 -18.51 15.48 5.40
C LEU A 76 -18.12 14.78 6.69
N ASN A 77 -18.47 13.50 6.87
CA ASN A 77 -18.00 12.74 8.02
C ASN A 77 -16.48 12.56 7.99
N LEU A 78 -15.91 12.14 6.87
CA LEU A 78 -14.47 11.93 6.75
C LEU A 78 -13.66 13.22 6.94
N SER A 79 -14.20 14.37 6.50
CA SER A 79 -13.53 15.67 6.62
C SER A 79 -13.80 16.37 7.96
N MET A 80 -15.04 16.34 8.48
CA MET A 80 -15.48 17.15 9.64
C MET A 80 -15.73 16.32 10.90
N ASN A 81 -15.91 15.00 10.82
CA ASN A 81 -16.21 14.15 11.99
C ASN A 81 -14.95 13.62 12.69
N SER A 82 -13.76 14.06 12.27
CA SER A 82 -12.50 13.78 12.97
C SER A 82 -12.44 14.37 14.38
N ASP A 83 -13.43 15.19 14.76
CA ASP A 83 -13.57 15.82 16.07
C ASP A 83 -14.53 15.09 17.03
N ALA A 84 -15.29 14.07 16.60
CA ALA A 84 -16.22 13.36 17.51
C ALA A 84 -15.51 12.48 18.57
N ALA A 85 -14.21 12.20 18.42
CA ALA A 85 -13.37 11.53 19.41
C ALA A 85 -12.27 12.42 20.05
N GLY A 86 -12.21 13.71 19.71
CA GLY A 86 -11.45 14.70 20.48
C GLY A 86 -9.94 14.77 20.29
N LYS A 87 -9.26 13.94 19.49
CA LYS A 87 -7.86 14.19 19.06
C LYS A 87 -7.57 13.56 17.71
N ALA A 88 -7.59 14.32 16.63
CA ALA A 88 -6.86 13.92 15.41
C ALA A 88 -5.34 14.19 15.55
N THR A 89 -4.84 14.24 16.79
CA THR A 89 -3.47 14.57 17.15
C THR A 89 -2.89 13.43 17.98
N ILE A 90 -1.64 13.09 17.69
CA ILE A 90 -0.89 12.09 18.45
C ILE A 90 -0.22 12.82 19.62
N SER A 91 -0.24 12.22 20.80
CA SER A 91 0.41 12.78 21.99
C SER A 91 1.93 12.88 21.80
N ASP A 92 2.55 13.88 22.44
CA ASP A 92 4.01 14.08 22.37
C ASP A 92 4.77 12.85 22.87
N ALA A 93 4.26 12.18 23.91
CA ALA A 93 4.84 10.94 24.43
C ALA A 93 4.83 9.81 23.39
N THR A 94 3.74 9.65 22.63
CA THR A 94 3.63 8.66 21.57
C THR A 94 4.49 9.04 20.36
N THR A 95 4.54 10.32 19.99
CA THR A 95 5.43 10.82 18.94
C THR A 95 6.91 10.60 19.30
N ALA A 96 7.31 10.86 20.55
CA ALA A 96 8.66 10.60 21.03
C ALA A 96 9.00 9.10 21.04
N GLN A 97 8.05 8.24 21.43
CA GLN A 97 8.20 6.79 21.34
C GLN A 97 8.35 6.32 19.89
N ALA A 98 7.52 6.84 18.97
CA ALA A 98 7.62 6.60 17.54
C ALA A 98 8.99 7.00 16.99
N GLY A 99 9.51 8.15 17.39
CA GLY A 99 10.84 8.60 17.00
C GLY A 99 11.96 7.64 17.44
N LYS A 100 11.86 7.08 18.66
CA LYS A 100 12.83 6.08 19.16
C LYS A 100 12.78 4.77 18.36
N VAL A 101 11.58 4.28 18.05
CA VAL A 101 11.40 3.07 17.22
C VAL A 101 11.92 3.31 15.80
N ALA A 102 11.57 4.44 15.18
CA ALA A 102 12.04 4.84 13.86
C ALA A 102 13.58 4.94 13.80
N LYS A 103 14.22 5.55 14.80
CA LYS A 103 15.68 5.57 14.92
C LYS A 103 16.28 4.17 15.10
N SER A 104 15.66 3.32 15.91
CA SER A 104 16.15 1.93 16.10
C SER A 104 16.08 1.12 14.80
N ILE A 105 15.01 1.29 14.02
CA ILE A 105 14.87 0.67 12.70
C ILE A 105 15.96 1.17 11.75
N ALA A 106 16.20 2.50 11.67
CA ALA A 106 17.28 3.03 10.83
C ALA A 106 18.66 2.56 11.27
N GLY A 107 18.95 2.60 12.58
CA GLY A 107 20.23 2.17 13.15
C GLY A 107 20.52 0.68 12.96
N GLU A 108 19.51 -0.19 12.98
CA GLU A 108 19.67 -1.63 12.74
C GLU A 108 19.40 -2.06 11.30
N GLY A 109 18.94 -1.15 10.43
CA GLY A 109 18.53 -1.43 9.04
C GLY A 109 19.36 -0.73 7.96
N PHE A 110 20.24 0.21 8.31
CA PHE A 110 21.30 0.64 7.40
C PHE A 110 22.37 -0.44 7.29
N VAL A 111 22.75 -0.76 6.05
CA VAL A 111 23.62 -1.90 5.75
C VAL A 111 25.01 -1.38 5.40
N LEU A 112 26.02 -1.80 6.17
CA LEU A 112 27.42 -1.54 5.84
C LEU A 112 27.85 -2.54 4.76
N LEU A 113 28.10 -2.05 3.55
CA LEU A 113 28.42 -2.88 2.39
C LEU A 113 29.92 -3.11 2.22
N LYS A 114 30.72 -2.09 2.55
CA LYS A 114 32.19 -2.08 2.42
C LYS A 114 32.79 -1.30 3.58
N ASN A 115 33.93 -1.76 4.12
CA ASN A 115 34.67 -1.08 5.18
C ASN A 115 36.16 -1.49 5.20
N ASP A 116 36.89 -1.15 4.14
CA ASP A 116 38.30 -1.44 3.99
C ASP A 116 39.14 -0.73 5.06
N ASP A 117 40.17 -1.41 5.55
CA ASP A 117 41.08 -0.96 6.62
C ASP A 117 40.38 -0.53 7.92
N GLY A 118 39.08 -0.84 8.08
CA GLY A 118 38.29 -0.35 9.19
C GLY A 118 38.13 1.17 9.22
N LEU A 119 37.98 1.83 8.05
CA LEU A 119 37.79 3.28 7.97
C LEU A 119 36.65 3.77 8.88
N LEU A 120 35.54 3.02 8.94
CA LEU A 120 34.45 3.26 9.88
C LEU A 120 34.56 2.35 11.10
N PRO A 121 34.25 2.88 12.31
CA PRO A 121 33.74 4.23 12.58
C PRO A 121 34.82 5.32 12.54
N LEU A 122 34.41 6.56 12.28
CA LEU A 122 35.27 7.75 12.29
C LEU A 122 35.57 8.22 13.72
N THR A 123 36.69 7.76 14.29
CA THR A 123 37.15 8.14 15.63
C THR A 123 37.76 9.54 15.64
N ASP A 124 38.67 9.81 14.70
CA ASP A 124 39.54 11.00 14.70
C ASP A 124 39.13 12.07 13.67
N THR A 125 38.18 11.75 12.80
CA THR A 125 37.63 12.70 11.82
C THR A 125 36.40 13.39 12.37
N LYS A 126 36.39 14.73 12.37
CA LYS A 126 35.21 15.54 12.75
C LYS A 126 34.69 16.45 11.63
N LYS A 127 35.39 16.54 10.51
CA LYS A 127 35.00 17.38 9.36
C LYS A 127 34.79 16.49 8.15
N LEU A 128 33.69 16.69 7.42
CA LEU A 128 33.32 15.88 6.26
C LEU A 128 33.03 16.77 5.06
N ASN A 129 33.65 16.46 3.92
CA ASN A 129 33.26 17.05 2.64
C ASN A 129 32.11 16.23 2.03
N LEU A 130 30.92 16.82 1.94
CA LEU A 130 29.76 16.15 1.34
C LEU A 130 29.70 16.44 -0.16
N PHE A 131 29.73 15.38 -0.95
CA PHE A 131 29.62 15.40 -2.41
C PHE A 131 28.34 14.72 -2.88
N GLY A 132 27.86 15.16 -4.04
CA GLY A 132 26.59 14.76 -4.64
C GLY A 132 25.44 15.65 -4.20
N TRP A 133 24.61 16.12 -5.13
CA TRP A 133 23.42 16.94 -4.83
C TRP A 133 22.47 16.27 -3.83
N ALA A 134 22.44 14.94 -3.81
CA ALA A 134 21.65 14.16 -2.89
C ALA A 134 22.09 14.28 -1.41
N SER A 135 23.28 14.81 -1.10
CA SER A 135 23.67 15.12 0.28
C SER A 135 22.84 16.26 0.88
N GLU A 136 22.37 17.19 0.04
CA GLU A 136 21.47 18.28 0.40
C GLU A 136 19.99 17.92 0.18
N ASN A 137 19.72 17.03 -0.78
CA ASN A 137 18.37 16.66 -1.20
C ASN A 137 18.15 15.13 -1.21
N PRO A 138 18.32 14.45 -0.06
CA PRO A 138 18.11 13.02 0.03
C PRO A 138 16.62 12.66 -0.11
N VAL A 139 16.37 11.38 -0.30
CA VAL A 139 15.05 10.75 -0.30
C VAL A 139 14.71 10.31 1.12
N TYR A 140 13.60 10.83 1.64
CA TYR A 140 13.08 10.53 2.98
C TYR A 140 11.98 9.46 2.99
N GLY A 141 11.36 9.21 1.85
CA GLY A 141 10.30 8.22 1.61
C GLY A 141 10.02 8.08 0.12
N GLY A 142 9.21 7.10 -0.28
CA GLY A 142 8.68 7.06 -1.64
C GLY A 142 7.54 8.06 -1.84
N THR A 143 6.97 8.08 -3.05
CA THR A 143 5.82 8.94 -3.39
C THR A 143 4.50 8.15 -3.37
N GLY A 144 3.36 8.84 -3.46
CA GLY A 144 2.03 8.21 -3.48
C GLY A 144 1.41 8.05 -2.09
N SER A 145 0.55 7.05 -1.92
CA SER A 145 -0.15 6.73 -0.67
C SER A 145 0.79 6.30 0.46
N GLY A 146 1.93 5.69 0.12
CA GLY A 146 2.97 5.27 1.07
C GLY A 146 3.96 6.34 1.50
N ALA A 147 3.78 7.60 1.10
CA ALA A 147 4.69 8.70 1.43
C ALA A 147 4.64 9.11 2.92
N ILE A 148 5.71 9.73 3.41
CA ILE A 148 5.75 10.34 4.75
C ILE A 148 4.84 11.58 4.83
N ASN A 149 4.46 11.97 6.05
CA ASN A 149 3.61 13.12 6.28
C ASN A 149 4.42 14.42 6.38
N ALA A 150 4.01 15.45 5.62
CA ALA A 150 4.70 16.74 5.56
C ALA A 150 4.50 17.65 6.78
N SER A 151 3.59 17.29 7.72
CA SER A 151 3.34 18.06 8.94
C SER A 151 4.35 17.80 10.06
N TYR A 152 5.27 16.85 9.86
CA TYR A 152 6.33 16.54 10.82
C TYR A 152 7.67 17.02 10.32
N ASP A 153 8.47 17.58 11.22
CA ASP A 153 9.82 18.02 10.89
C ASP A 153 10.65 16.86 10.36
N ILE A 154 11.46 17.17 9.35
CA ILE A 154 12.38 16.24 8.74
C ILE A 154 13.79 16.57 9.23
N GLN A 155 14.45 15.57 9.83
CA GLN A 155 15.87 15.63 10.14
C GLN A 155 16.65 15.33 8.87
N SER A 156 17.39 16.31 8.38
CA SER A 156 18.20 16.14 7.19
C SER A 156 19.41 15.23 7.45
N LEU A 157 20.04 14.76 6.37
CA LEU A 157 21.31 14.05 6.44
C LEU A 157 22.34 14.86 7.25
N LYS A 158 22.46 16.16 6.98
CA LYS A 158 23.39 17.05 7.70
C LYS A 158 23.04 17.23 9.16
N ASP A 159 21.76 17.36 9.50
CA ASP A 159 21.34 17.47 10.91
C ASP A 159 21.76 16.23 11.70
N GLY A 160 21.60 15.04 11.12
CA GLY A 160 22.05 13.78 11.71
C GLY A 160 23.58 13.75 11.93
N LEU A 161 24.36 14.21 10.96
CA LEU A 161 25.81 14.33 11.08
C LEU A 161 26.23 15.36 12.15
N HIS A 162 25.60 16.53 12.17
CA HIS A 162 25.90 17.60 13.13
C HIS A 162 25.59 17.18 14.57
N LYS A 163 24.46 16.49 14.81
CA LYS A 163 24.13 15.91 16.12
C LYS A 163 25.13 14.84 16.58
N ALA A 164 25.76 14.13 15.64
CA ALA A 164 26.84 13.20 15.93
C ALA A 164 28.18 13.89 16.21
N GLY A 165 28.28 15.21 16.01
CA GLY A 165 29.46 16.02 16.28
C GLY A 165 30.35 16.23 15.05
N PHE A 166 29.87 15.92 13.84
CA PHE A 166 30.57 16.22 12.60
C PHE A 166 30.26 17.66 12.14
N GLN A 167 31.20 18.28 11.45
CA GLN A 167 31.03 19.54 10.72
C GLN A 167 31.06 19.25 9.22
N THR A 168 30.32 20.03 8.44
CA THR A 168 30.21 19.86 6.99
C THR A 168 30.74 21.10 6.26
N ASN A 169 31.20 20.93 5.03
CA ASN A 169 31.73 22.01 4.23
C ASN A 169 30.60 22.88 3.61
N ASP A 170 30.55 24.17 3.99
CA ASP A 170 29.54 25.11 3.52
C ASP A 170 29.71 25.53 2.05
N ASP A 171 30.94 25.54 1.53
CA ASP A 171 31.19 25.89 0.11
C ASP A 171 30.59 24.81 -0.82
N LEU A 172 30.71 23.53 -0.45
CA LEU A 172 30.06 22.43 -1.16
C LEU A 172 28.53 22.50 -1.03
N SER A 173 28.02 22.84 0.17
CA SER A 173 26.57 23.05 0.37
C SER A 173 26.02 24.17 -0.53
N ALA A 174 26.76 25.28 -0.65
CA ALA A 174 26.40 26.42 -1.49
C ALA A 174 26.44 26.08 -2.99
N LEU A 175 27.30 25.15 -3.42
CA LEU A 175 27.35 24.65 -4.79
C LEU A 175 26.03 23.96 -5.18
N TYR A 176 25.56 23.01 -4.36
CA TYR A 176 24.35 22.21 -4.66
C TYR A 176 23.05 22.98 -4.46
N SER A 177 23.01 23.94 -3.53
CA SER A 177 21.81 24.76 -3.27
C SER A 177 21.30 25.49 -4.52
N LYS A 178 22.17 25.73 -5.50
CA LYS A 178 21.83 26.38 -6.79
C LYS A 178 21.00 25.52 -7.72
N LEU A 179 21.01 24.19 -7.58
CA LEU A 179 20.20 23.26 -8.39
C LEU A 179 18.75 23.18 -7.91
N GLY A 180 18.43 23.74 -6.74
CA GLY A 180 17.09 23.69 -6.15
C GLY A 180 16.81 22.35 -5.44
N LYS A 181 15.54 22.18 -5.04
CA LYS A 181 15.06 21.00 -4.32
C LYS A 181 14.51 19.95 -5.27
N ARG A 182 14.45 18.70 -4.80
CA ARG A 182 13.81 17.59 -5.52
C ARG A 182 12.37 17.96 -5.89
N ASP A 183 11.94 17.58 -7.10
CA ASP A 183 10.62 17.94 -7.61
C ASP A 183 9.49 17.34 -6.75
N SER A 184 8.75 18.22 -6.07
CA SER A 184 7.59 17.87 -5.25
C SER A 184 6.31 17.66 -6.07
N SER A 185 6.34 17.86 -7.40
CA SER A 185 5.21 17.62 -8.30
C SER A 185 4.99 16.14 -8.62
N ASN A 186 5.96 15.29 -8.25
CA ASN A 186 5.87 13.84 -8.41
C ASN A 186 4.65 13.26 -7.67
N SER A 187 3.83 12.51 -8.40
CA SER A 187 2.59 11.90 -7.92
C SER A 187 2.31 10.60 -8.67
N THR A 188 1.25 9.89 -8.27
CA THR A 188 0.79 8.64 -8.92
C THR A 188 0.65 8.77 -10.44
N PHE A 189 0.28 9.95 -10.96
CA PHE A 189 0.02 10.18 -12.39
C PHE A 189 1.01 11.14 -13.07
N ASN A 190 2.00 11.64 -12.34
CA ASN A 190 3.06 12.49 -12.91
C ASN A 190 4.39 12.14 -12.23
N LYS A 191 5.26 11.39 -12.92
CA LYS A 191 6.60 11.04 -12.42
C LYS A 191 7.68 11.70 -13.29
N GLY A 192 8.60 12.40 -12.65
CA GLY A 192 9.89 12.81 -13.21
C GLY A 192 11.02 11.91 -12.70
N TRP A 193 11.96 11.61 -13.58
CA TRP A 193 13.10 10.71 -13.38
C TRP A 193 14.44 11.45 -13.42
N SER A 194 14.43 12.78 -13.42
CA SER A 194 15.65 13.59 -13.39
C SER A 194 16.52 13.26 -12.17
N LEU A 195 17.82 13.24 -12.40
CA LEU A 195 18.86 13.01 -11.39
C LEU A 195 19.76 14.24 -11.33
N PRO A 196 19.32 15.34 -10.68
CA PRO A 196 20.07 16.58 -10.67
C PRO A 196 21.45 16.38 -10.06
N GLU A 197 22.46 16.83 -10.78
CA GLU A 197 23.85 16.88 -10.32
C GLU A 197 24.60 18.00 -11.06
N VAL A 198 25.62 18.59 -10.43
CA VAL A 198 26.49 19.57 -11.10
C VAL A 198 27.55 18.85 -11.92
N THR A 199 27.85 19.38 -13.12
CA THR A 199 28.92 18.85 -13.97
C THR A 199 30.29 19.04 -13.31
N ALA A 200 31.25 18.17 -13.62
CA ALA A 200 32.58 18.18 -12.98
C ALA A 200 33.31 19.53 -13.09
N ASP A 201 33.09 20.32 -14.16
CA ASP A 201 33.67 21.65 -14.35
C ASP A 201 33.10 22.72 -13.39
N ARG A 202 32.01 22.43 -12.67
CA ARG A 202 31.46 23.30 -11.62
C ARG A 202 32.21 23.16 -10.30
N TYR A 203 32.94 22.07 -10.08
CA TYR A 203 33.88 21.93 -8.96
C TYR A 203 35.20 22.62 -9.32
N THR A 204 35.21 23.94 -9.23
CA THR A 204 36.39 24.74 -9.58
C THR A 204 37.60 24.38 -8.71
N ASP A 205 38.80 24.68 -9.20
CA ASP A 205 40.04 24.47 -8.45
C ASP A 205 40.01 25.15 -7.07
N GLU A 206 39.35 26.31 -6.97
CA GLU A 206 39.13 27.00 -5.70
C GLU A 206 38.27 26.16 -4.73
N ILE A 207 37.13 25.64 -5.19
CA ILE A 207 36.24 24.79 -4.37
C ILE A 207 36.99 23.54 -3.92
N MET A 208 37.70 22.87 -4.83
CA MET A 208 38.44 21.65 -4.52
C MET A 208 39.61 21.91 -3.56
N THR A 209 40.32 23.03 -3.70
CA THR A 209 41.39 23.44 -2.78
C THR A 209 40.83 23.69 -1.38
N LYS A 210 39.71 24.42 -1.28
CA LYS A 210 39.02 24.65 0.00
C LYS A 210 38.50 23.35 0.61
N ALA A 211 37.97 22.44 -0.18
CA ALA A 211 37.51 21.13 0.29
C ALA A 211 38.65 20.31 0.90
N LYS A 212 39.80 20.20 0.22
CA LYS A 212 40.99 19.51 0.76
C LYS A 212 41.53 20.15 2.04
N ALA A 213 41.49 21.49 2.12
CA ALA A 213 41.88 22.21 3.32
C ALA A 213 40.90 22.00 4.49
N PHE A 214 39.62 21.78 4.19
CA PHE A 214 38.58 21.57 5.19
C PHE A 214 38.65 20.17 5.84
N SER A 215 38.84 19.12 5.04
CA SER A 215 38.96 17.74 5.50
C SER A 215 39.66 16.86 4.46
N ASP A 216 40.34 15.80 4.91
CA ASP A 216 40.88 14.73 4.08
C ASP A 216 39.83 13.64 3.76
N THR A 217 38.63 13.74 4.35
CA THR A 217 37.57 12.75 4.26
C THR A 217 36.40 13.28 3.43
N ALA A 218 36.03 12.51 2.40
CA ALA A 218 34.91 12.82 1.51
C ALA A 218 33.76 11.82 1.70
N VAL A 219 32.53 12.30 1.54
CA VAL A 219 31.31 11.48 1.57
C VAL A 219 30.54 11.73 0.29
N ILE A 220 30.43 10.74 -0.59
CA ILE A 220 29.63 10.81 -1.82
C ILE A 220 28.24 10.26 -1.52
N THR A 221 27.19 11.02 -1.83
CA THR A 221 25.79 10.57 -1.69
C THR A 221 25.10 10.54 -3.04
N LEU A 222 24.60 9.37 -3.44
CA LEU A 222 23.68 9.22 -4.58
C LEU A 222 22.31 8.79 -4.09
N ALA A 223 21.26 9.22 -4.80
CA ALA A 223 19.89 8.86 -4.44
C ALA A 223 19.02 8.47 -5.63
N ARG A 224 18.07 7.56 -5.38
CA ARG A 224 17.06 7.09 -6.34
C ARG A 224 15.71 7.05 -5.64
N VAL A 225 14.68 7.58 -6.30
CA VAL A 225 13.32 7.65 -5.74
C VAL A 225 12.39 6.66 -6.43
N GLY A 226 11.73 5.83 -5.64
CA GLY A 226 10.58 5.02 -6.05
C GLY A 226 9.26 5.68 -5.66
N GLY A 227 8.16 5.20 -6.22
CA GLY A 227 6.83 5.69 -5.92
C GLY A 227 5.72 4.92 -6.62
N GLU A 228 4.53 4.99 -6.03
CA GLU A 228 3.28 4.50 -6.62
C GLU A 228 2.99 5.19 -7.97
N GLY A 229 2.38 4.47 -8.91
CA GLY A 229 1.87 5.04 -10.14
C GLY A 229 1.43 3.99 -11.13
N TYR A 230 1.78 4.19 -12.41
CA TYR A 230 1.41 3.30 -13.51
C TYR A 230 2.61 2.64 -14.21
N ASN A 231 3.83 3.09 -13.90
CA ASN A 231 5.08 2.58 -14.47
C ASN A 231 6.13 2.39 -13.36
N ASP A 232 6.98 1.39 -13.56
CA ASP A 232 8.18 1.10 -12.78
C ASP A 232 9.35 2.03 -13.17
N MET A 233 10.51 1.83 -12.53
CA MET A 233 11.72 2.58 -12.85
C MET A 233 12.17 2.31 -14.29
N PRO A 234 12.62 3.34 -15.05
CA PRO A 234 13.02 3.18 -16.44
C PRO A 234 14.19 2.19 -16.62
N GLN A 235 14.00 1.19 -17.49
CA GLN A 235 15.07 0.29 -17.95
C GLN A 235 16.02 0.96 -18.95
N ASP A 236 15.56 2.02 -19.61
CA ASP A 236 16.36 2.86 -20.51
C ASP A 236 16.02 4.33 -20.31
N MET A 237 16.95 5.07 -19.70
CA MET A 237 16.81 6.49 -19.42
C MET A 237 16.90 7.35 -20.69
N SER A 238 17.56 6.87 -21.74
CA SER A 238 17.75 7.61 -22.99
C SER A 238 16.47 7.75 -23.81
N GLN A 239 15.47 6.89 -23.56
CA GLN A 239 14.17 6.87 -24.26
C GLN A 239 13.11 7.75 -23.59
N LEU A 240 13.44 8.38 -22.45
CA LEU A 240 12.50 9.22 -21.74
C LEU A 240 12.33 10.59 -22.43
N PRO A 241 11.11 11.13 -22.51
CA PRO A 241 10.89 12.45 -23.07
C PRO A 241 11.45 13.54 -22.13
N ALA A 242 11.79 14.69 -22.72
CA ALA A 242 12.49 15.78 -22.03
C ALA A 242 11.72 16.40 -20.85
N ASP A 243 10.40 16.26 -20.80
CA ASP A 243 9.56 16.68 -19.67
C ASP A 243 9.59 15.70 -18.49
N LYS A 244 10.05 14.46 -18.72
CA LYS A 244 10.18 13.40 -17.71
C LYS A 244 11.62 13.23 -17.23
N TYR A 245 12.61 13.57 -18.04
CA TYR A 245 14.02 13.48 -17.70
C TYR A 245 14.81 14.63 -18.34
N ARG A 246 15.64 15.28 -17.54
CA ARG A 246 16.55 16.35 -17.98
C ARG A 246 17.99 15.93 -17.75
N ASN A 247 18.82 15.99 -18.81
CA ASN A 247 20.27 15.84 -18.70
C ASN A 247 20.88 16.96 -17.85
N ASN A 248 21.93 16.64 -17.09
CA ASN A 248 22.68 17.61 -16.29
C ASN A 248 23.63 18.49 -17.11
N SER A 249 23.92 18.08 -18.35
CA SER A 249 24.86 18.74 -19.25
C SER A 249 24.23 18.97 -20.62
N ASP A 250 24.47 20.14 -21.20
CA ASP A 250 24.16 20.42 -22.61
C ASP A 250 25.27 19.93 -23.55
N LYS A 251 26.41 19.48 -23.01
CA LYS A 251 27.59 19.02 -23.77
C LYS A 251 27.60 17.52 -24.03
N TYR A 252 26.86 16.74 -23.24
CA TYR A 252 26.81 15.29 -23.34
C TYR A 252 25.50 14.73 -22.77
N ALA A 253 25.09 13.57 -23.25
CA ALA A 253 24.03 12.79 -22.62
C ALA A 253 24.56 12.12 -21.34
N ASP A 254 23.74 12.13 -20.31
CA ASP A 254 24.02 11.47 -19.04
C ASP A 254 23.93 9.94 -19.14
N PHE A 255 23.02 9.45 -19.97
CA PHE A 255 22.78 8.03 -20.19
C PHE A 255 22.91 7.68 -21.67
N GLN A 256 23.55 6.56 -21.94
CA GLN A 256 23.56 5.91 -23.25
C GLN A 256 22.32 5.03 -23.42
N SER A 257 22.06 4.60 -24.67
CA SER A 257 21.01 3.64 -24.97
C SER A 257 21.16 2.36 -24.16
N GLY A 258 20.08 1.92 -23.52
CA GLY A 258 20.05 0.75 -22.63
C GLY A 258 20.62 0.95 -21.23
N GLU A 259 21.03 2.17 -20.84
CA GLU A 259 21.37 2.46 -19.44
C GLU A 259 20.12 2.83 -18.62
N SER A 260 19.94 2.13 -17.50
CA SER A 260 18.75 2.24 -16.65
C SER A 260 18.86 3.32 -15.57
N TYR A 261 17.74 3.62 -14.92
CA TYR A 261 17.68 4.52 -13.76
C TYR A 261 18.53 4.04 -12.57
N LEU A 262 18.83 2.74 -12.49
CA LEU A 262 19.62 2.12 -11.42
C LEU A 262 21.09 1.92 -11.79
N GLN A 263 21.56 2.68 -12.78
CA GLN A 263 22.97 2.89 -13.09
C GLN A 263 23.35 4.34 -12.80
N THR A 264 24.65 4.61 -12.65
CA THR A 264 25.17 5.97 -12.48
C THR A 264 25.05 6.75 -13.79
N SER A 265 24.63 8.01 -13.75
CA SER A 265 24.74 8.90 -14.91
C SER A 265 26.20 9.23 -15.22
N ARG A 266 26.47 9.77 -16.41
CA ARG A 266 27.80 10.28 -16.76
C ARG A 266 28.23 11.38 -15.81
N THR A 267 27.36 12.34 -15.46
CA THR A 267 27.72 13.38 -14.50
C THR A 267 28.03 12.82 -13.10
N GLU A 268 27.30 11.79 -12.63
CA GLU A 268 27.61 11.13 -11.36
C GLU A 268 28.98 10.42 -11.41
N ARG A 269 29.29 9.71 -12.50
CA ARG A 269 30.61 9.07 -12.72
C ARG A 269 31.74 10.09 -12.74
N ASP A 270 31.59 11.18 -13.50
CA ASP A 270 32.59 12.26 -13.57
C ASP A 270 32.87 12.87 -12.18
N MET A 271 31.83 13.00 -11.33
CA MET A 271 31.94 13.48 -9.95
C MET A 271 32.64 12.46 -9.04
N ILE A 272 32.30 11.16 -9.15
CA ILE A 272 32.99 10.09 -8.42
C ILE A 272 34.49 10.06 -8.78
N ASP A 273 34.83 10.11 -10.06
CA ASP A 273 36.21 10.15 -10.56
C ASP A 273 36.96 11.38 -10.05
N LEU A 274 36.29 12.53 -10.01
CA LEU A 274 36.89 13.75 -9.48
C LEU A 274 37.19 13.62 -7.99
N VAL A 275 36.23 13.13 -7.18
CA VAL A 275 36.44 12.97 -5.74
C VAL A 275 37.53 11.94 -5.46
N CYS A 276 37.50 10.77 -6.09
CA CYS A 276 38.46 9.70 -5.85
C CYS A 276 39.89 10.04 -6.32
N ARG A 277 40.07 10.98 -7.27
CA ARG A 277 41.39 11.51 -7.61
C ARG A 277 41.95 12.51 -6.59
N ASN A 278 41.11 13.04 -5.70
CA ASN A 278 41.47 14.13 -4.80
C ASN A 278 41.44 13.75 -3.31
N PHE A 279 40.82 12.63 -2.95
CA PHE A 279 40.67 12.14 -1.58
C PHE A 279 40.91 10.63 -1.51
N ASP A 280 41.67 10.17 -0.51
CA ASP A 280 41.95 8.74 -0.30
C ASP A 280 41.02 8.08 0.73
N LYS A 281 40.27 8.89 1.50
CA LYS A 281 39.28 8.45 2.50
C LYS A 281 37.89 8.84 2.02
N VAL A 282 37.32 8.03 1.12
CA VAL A 282 35.98 8.26 0.57
C VAL A 282 34.98 7.28 1.17
N ILE A 283 33.85 7.81 1.64
CA ILE A 283 32.68 7.05 2.10
C ILE A 283 31.59 7.23 1.04
N PHE A 284 30.99 6.14 0.58
CA PHE A 284 29.86 6.18 -0.35
C PHE A 284 28.55 5.88 0.38
N LEU A 285 27.54 6.70 0.14
CA LEU A 285 26.18 6.53 0.67
C LEU A 285 25.20 6.34 -0.49
N TYR A 286 24.54 5.20 -0.52
CA TYR A 286 23.44 4.96 -1.46
C TYR A 286 22.08 5.16 -0.77
N ASN A 287 21.39 6.25 -1.15
CA ASN A 287 20.07 6.61 -0.65
C ASN A 287 18.97 6.31 -1.68
N GLY A 288 18.73 5.02 -1.90
CA GLY A 288 17.59 4.50 -2.66
C GLY A 288 17.12 3.19 -2.07
N SER A 289 15.88 2.79 -2.36
CA SER A 289 15.28 1.56 -1.77
C SER A 289 15.43 0.33 -2.66
N ASN A 290 15.96 0.51 -3.86
CA ASN A 290 16.06 -0.52 -4.89
C ASN A 290 17.54 -0.89 -5.07
N PRO A 291 17.92 -2.16 -5.29
CA PRO A 291 19.30 -2.48 -5.59
C PRO A 291 19.82 -1.73 -6.83
N MET A 292 20.87 -0.92 -6.64
CA MET A 292 21.57 -0.20 -7.71
C MET A 292 22.81 -0.98 -8.14
N GLN A 293 23.24 -0.84 -9.41
CA GLN A 293 24.56 -1.33 -9.81
C GLN A 293 25.65 -0.46 -9.16
N LEU A 294 26.43 -1.04 -8.24
CA LEU A 294 27.49 -0.34 -7.52
C LEU A 294 28.88 -0.82 -7.94
N GLY A 295 29.02 -1.37 -9.16
CA GLY A 295 30.27 -1.96 -9.65
C GLY A 295 31.50 -1.04 -9.54
N PHE A 296 31.29 0.28 -9.71
CA PHE A 296 32.34 1.31 -9.57
C PHE A 296 33.03 1.31 -8.19
N LEU A 297 32.43 0.74 -7.14
CA LEU A 297 33.10 0.58 -5.84
C LEU A 297 34.38 -0.26 -5.93
N LYS A 298 34.46 -1.18 -6.91
CA LYS A 298 35.65 -1.99 -7.18
C LYS A 298 36.71 -1.20 -7.94
N ASP A 299 36.28 -0.30 -8.82
CA ASP A 299 37.14 0.50 -9.69
C ASP A 299 37.77 1.70 -8.95
N HIS A 300 37.22 2.07 -7.78
CA HIS A 300 37.70 3.18 -6.95
C HIS A 300 38.13 2.72 -5.55
N PRO A 301 39.38 2.27 -5.36
CA PRO A 301 39.88 1.83 -4.05
C PRO A 301 39.88 2.94 -2.99
N GLN A 302 39.82 4.22 -3.40
CA GLN A 302 39.66 5.35 -2.47
C GLN A 302 38.32 5.35 -1.74
N ILE A 303 37.29 4.70 -2.30
CA ILE A 303 36.01 4.46 -1.64
C ILE A 303 36.19 3.31 -0.65
N ARG A 304 36.77 3.60 0.52
CA ARG A 304 37.07 2.58 1.53
C ARG A 304 35.84 2.14 2.31
N ALA A 305 34.78 2.93 2.37
CA ALA A 305 33.53 2.51 3.01
C ALA A 305 32.31 2.79 2.12
N ALA A 306 31.31 1.91 2.19
CA ALA A 306 30.03 2.09 1.51
C ALA A 306 28.87 1.65 2.41
N LEU A 307 27.81 2.46 2.47
CA LEU A 307 26.58 2.13 3.18
C LEU A 307 25.37 2.23 2.27
N TRP A 308 24.48 1.25 2.38
CA TRP A 308 23.13 1.34 1.88
C TRP A 308 22.25 2.00 2.95
N VAL A 309 21.72 3.18 2.62
CA VAL A 309 20.94 4.04 3.50
C VAL A 309 19.60 4.40 2.84
N PRO A 310 18.66 3.43 2.69
CA PRO A 310 17.37 3.72 2.08
C PRO A 310 16.60 4.79 2.87
N ALA A 311 15.49 5.23 2.30
CA ALA A 311 14.67 6.31 2.83
C ALA A 311 14.33 6.14 4.33
N PRO A 312 14.85 7.02 5.22
CA PRO A 312 14.83 6.76 6.66
C PRO A 312 13.69 7.46 7.42
N GLY A 313 12.69 7.97 6.71
CA GLY A 313 11.58 8.71 7.30
C GLY A 313 11.99 10.07 7.87
N ASN A 314 11.25 10.56 8.86
CA ASN A 314 11.42 11.89 9.42
C ASN A 314 12.68 12.04 10.29
N VAL A 315 13.13 10.97 10.95
CA VAL A 315 14.16 11.06 12.01
C VAL A 315 15.33 10.10 11.83
N GLY A 316 15.27 9.18 10.86
CA GLY A 316 16.23 8.07 10.81
C GLY A 316 17.66 8.48 10.42
N PHE A 317 17.87 9.64 9.77
CA PHE A 317 19.22 10.15 9.47
C PHE A 317 20.07 10.47 10.72
N ASP A 318 19.45 10.68 11.89
CA ASP A 318 20.20 10.74 13.16
C ASP A 318 21.08 9.48 13.34
N SER A 319 20.55 8.32 12.94
CA SER A 319 21.23 7.03 13.06
C SER A 319 22.43 6.92 12.11
N LEU A 320 22.43 7.62 10.97
CA LEU A 320 23.58 7.67 10.06
C LEU A 320 24.78 8.31 10.77
N GLY A 321 24.58 9.46 11.41
CA GLY A 321 25.65 10.11 12.18
C GLY A 321 26.13 9.25 13.35
N GLU A 322 25.22 8.58 14.04
CA GLU A 322 25.55 7.65 15.13
C GLU A 322 26.35 6.42 14.64
N ILE A 323 26.05 5.90 13.44
CA ILE A 323 26.82 4.83 12.79
C ILE A 323 28.21 5.33 12.41
N LEU A 324 28.31 6.46 11.69
CA LEU A 324 29.61 6.98 11.25
C LEU A 324 30.51 7.35 12.43
N SER A 325 29.96 7.73 13.58
CA SER A 325 30.71 8.03 14.81
C SER A 325 30.98 6.81 15.70
N GLY A 326 30.46 5.63 15.35
CA GLY A 326 30.64 4.39 16.12
C GLY A 326 29.75 4.27 17.37
N ARG A 327 28.82 5.21 17.58
CA ARG A 327 27.82 5.10 18.67
C ARG A 327 26.82 3.98 18.40
N ILE A 328 26.54 3.71 17.13
CA ILE A 328 25.81 2.52 16.67
C ILE A 328 26.78 1.66 15.86
N ASN A 329 26.86 0.38 16.21
CA ASN A 329 27.50 -0.62 15.36
C ASN A 329 26.47 -1.14 14.35
N PRO A 330 26.70 -0.99 13.02
CA PRO A 330 25.75 -1.45 12.00
C PRO A 330 25.54 -2.96 12.10
N SER A 331 24.29 -3.36 11.88
CA SER A 331 23.86 -4.77 11.90
C SER A 331 22.78 -5.07 10.86
N GLY A 332 22.51 -4.12 9.96
CA GLY A 332 21.57 -4.34 8.86
C GLY A 332 22.13 -5.35 7.87
N ARG A 333 21.23 -6.14 7.29
CA ARG A 333 21.53 -7.10 6.22
C ARG A 333 20.72 -6.75 4.97
N THR A 334 21.25 -7.04 3.79
CA THR A 334 20.51 -6.85 2.53
C THR A 334 19.24 -7.71 2.52
N THR A 335 18.19 -7.18 1.93
CA THR A 335 16.90 -7.86 1.71
C THR A 335 16.70 -8.28 0.26
N ASP A 336 17.61 -7.86 -0.61
CA ASP A 336 17.60 -8.11 -2.04
C ASP A 336 19.05 -8.33 -2.53
N THR A 337 19.19 -9.07 -3.62
CA THR A 337 20.48 -9.33 -4.27
C THR A 337 20.92 -8.13 -5.10
N PHE A 338 22.15 -7.65 -4.92
CA PHE A 338 22.76 -6.60 -5.74
C PHE A 338 23.58 -7.23 -6.87
N LEU A 339 23.34 -6.80 -8.10
CA LEU A 339 23.97 -7.35 -9.30
C LEU A 339 24.99 -6.39 -9.89
N TYR A 340 26.06 -6.93 -10.48
CA TYR A 340 26.97 -6.13 -11.32
C TYR A 340 26.30 -5.69 -12.62
N ASP A 341 25.47 -6.55 -13.24
CA ASP A 341 24.72 -6.22 -14.46
C ASP A 341 23.32 -6.82 -14.44
N MET A 342 22.33 -5.99 -14.12
CA MET A 342 20.92 -6.41 -14.08
C MET A 342 20.32 -6.71 -15.46
N ARG A 343 20.97 -6.32 -16.56
CA ARG A 343 20.49 -6.63 -17.93
C ARG A 343 20.59 -8.12 -18.25
N LYS A 344 21.41 -8.85 -17.48
CA LYS A 344 21.55 -10.30 -17.57
C LYS A 344 20.62 -11.05 -16.63
N ALA A 345 19.81 -10.36 -15.83
CA ALA A 345 18.88 -11.01 -14.91
C ALA A 345 17.77 -11.75 -15.66
N PRO A 346 17.25 -12.88 -15.15
CA PRO A 346 16.23 -13.68 -15.84
C PRO A 346 14.93 -12.92 -16.09
N TRP A 347 14.63 -11.93 -15.24
CA TRP A 347 13.43 -11.12 -15.34
C TRP A 347 13.58 -9.91 -16.29
N TRP A 348 14.80 -9.54 -16.72
CA TRP A 348 15.06 -8.24 -17.37
C TRP A 348 14.17 -7.98 -18.58
N ASN A 349 14.06 -8.96 -19.47
CA ASN A 349 13.27 -8.85 -20.70
C ASN A 349 11.75 -8.96 -20.45
N ASN A 350 11.35 -9.39 -19.26
CA ASN A 350 9.96 -9.62 -18.84
C ASN A 350 9.58 -8.70 -17.66
N ALA A 351 10.21 -7.54 -17.55
CA ALA A 351 9.96 -6.58 -16.47
C ALA A 351 8.88 -5.55 -16.85
N ALA A 352 8.91 -5.08 -18.10
CA ALA A 352 7.94 -4.12 -18.63
C ALA A 352 6.69 -4.82 -19.20
N ALA A 353 5.53 -4.18 -19.02
CA ALA A 353 4.28 -4.65 -19.60
C ALA A 353 4.27 -4.53 -21.13
N THR A 354 3.75 -5.56 -21.80
CA THR A 354 3.59 -5.60 -23.27
C THR A 354 2.11 -5.49 -23.64
N ASP A 355 1.75 -4.53 -24.49
CA ASP A 355 0.36 -4.29 -24.93
C ASP A 355 -0.16 -5.45 -25.81
N TYR A 356 -1.40 -5.90 -25.58
CA TYR A 356 -2.11 -6.78 -26.51
C TYR A 356 -2.72 -5.98 -27.67
N GLU A 357 -2.31 -6.27 -28.89
CA GLU A 357 -2.79 -5.59 -30.09
C GLU A 357 -4.26 -5.91 -30.41
N ASN A 358 -4.69 -7.17 -30.19
CA ASN A 358 -6.05 -7.62 -30.46
C ASN A 358 -7.08 -7.20 -29.38
N LEU A 359 -6.64 -6.60 -28.27
CA LEU A 359 -7.51 -6.09 -27.20
C LEU A 359 -7.54 -4.55 -27.11
N LYS A 360 -7.00 -3.84 -28.09
CA LYS A 360 -6.97 -2.35 -28.11
C LYS A 360 -8.34 -1.69 -27.90
N SER A 361 -9.42 -2.33 -28.34
CA SER A 361 -10.80 -1.85 -28.15
C SER A 361 -11.29 -1.91 -26.69
N LYS A 362 -10.65 -2.74 -25.86
CA LYS A 362 -10.93 -2.89 -24.42
C LYS A 362 -10.09 -1.95 -23.54
N ALA A 363 -9.41 -0.96 -24.14
CA ALA A 363 -8.68 0.04 -23.38
C ALA A 363 -9.63 0.94 -22.59
N VAL A 364 -9.27 1.23 -21.34
CA VAL A 364 -10.07 2.05 -20.42
C VAL A 364 -9.47 3.44 -20.30
N SER A 365 -10.32 4.46 -20.35
CA SER A 365 -9.93 5.85 -20.13
C SER A 365 -10.22 6.26 -18.68
N LEU A 366 -9.20 6.72 -17.97
CA LEU A 366 -9.29 7.24 -16.61
C LEU A 366 -9.11 8.77 -16.63
N PRO A 367 -10.18 9.56 -16.42
CA PRO A 367 -10.05 11.00 -16.23
C PRO A 367 -9.27 11.27 -14.93
N VAL A 368 -8.15 11.98 -15.02
CA VAL A 368 -7.35 12.40 -13.86
C VAL A 368 -7.43 13.93 -13.68
N ALA A 369 -6.81 14.43 -12.60
CA ALA A 369 -6.77 15.85 -12.29
C ALA A 369 -6.32 16.72 -13.49
N LYS A 370 -6.88 17.93 -13.62
CA LYS A 370 -6.52 18.96 -14.64
C LYS A 370 -6.80 18.60 -16.12
N GLY A 371 -7.83 17.81 -16.40
CA GLY A 371 -8.27 17.54 -17.79
C GLY A 371 -7.37 16.56 -18.55
N ILE A 372 -6.41 15.92 -17.87
CA ILE A 372 -5.59 14.84 -18.42
C ILE A 372 -6.42 13.55 -18.35
N THR A 373 -6.39 12.74 -19.40
CA THR A 373 -6.99 11.39 -19.40
C THR A 373 -5.87 10.38 -19.55
N PHE A 374 -5.75 9.48 -18.57
CA PHE A 374 -4.81 8.37 -18.62
C PHE A 374 -5.49 7.17 -19.30
N LYS A 375 -4.82 6.48 -20.21
CA LYS A 375 -5.41 5.34 -20.94
C LYS A 375 -4.75 4.04 -20.49
N LEU A 376 -5.52 3.21 -19.80
CA LEU A 376 -5.14 1.84 -19.48
C LEU A 376 -5.33 0.97 -20.72
N LYS A 377 -4.29 0.22 -21.08
CA LYS A 377 -4.34 -0.72 -22.20
C LYS A 377 -4.21 -2.13 -21.67
N PRO A 378 -5.00 -3.10 -22.17
CA PRO A 378 -4.78 -4.50 -21.87
C PRO A 378 -3.36 -4.87 -22.27
N SER A 379 -2.59 -5.33 -21.30
CA SER A 379 -1.18 -5.66 -21.45
C SER A 379 -0.84 -6.86 -20.56
N TYR A 380 0.37 -7.37 -20.65
CA TYR A 380 0.80 -8.52 -19.84
C TYR A 380 2.26 -8.49 -19.45
N ILE A 381 2.56 -9.24 -18.40
CA ILE A 381 3.91 -9.54 -17.91
C ILE A 381 3.97 -11.05 -17.63
N ASN A 382 5.05 -11.70 -18.08
CA ASN A 382 5.30 -13.11 -17.81
C ASN A 382 6.29 -13.25 -16.65
N TYR A 383 5.90 -13.97 -15.60
CA TYR A 383 6.80 -14.29 -14.48
C TYR A 383 7.58 -15.56 -14.83
N VAL A 384 8.41 -15.44 -15.86
CA VAL A 384 9.13 -16.56 -16.50
C VAL A 384 10.08 -17.27 -15.55
N GLU A 385 10.59 -16.57 -14.54
CA GLU A 385 11.54 -17.09 -13.58
C GLU A 385 10.94 -18.11 -12.60
N GLY A 386 9.61 -18.22 -12.50
CA GLY A 386 8.96 -19.17 -11.60
C GLY A 386 9.39 -18.96 -10.14
N ILE A 387 9.91 -20.01 -9.49
CA ILE A 387 10.42 -19.94 -8.11
C ILE A 387 11.79 -19.27 -7.99
N TYR A 388 12.50 -19.08 -9.11
CA TYR A 388 13.88 -18.56 -9.17
C TYR A 388 13.88 -17.02 -9.14
N VAL A 389 13.28 -16.43 -8.11
CA VAL A 389 13.28 -14.98 -7.87
C VAL A 389 14.44 -14.61 -6.94
N GLY A 390 15.20 -13.57 -7.29
CA GLY A 390 16.29 -13.07 -6.46
C GLY A 390 17.41 -14.11 -6.25
N TYR A 391 17.95 -14.19 -5.03
CA TYR A 391 19.02 -15.11 -4.65
C TYR A 391 18.72 -16.57 -5.02
N LYS A 392 17.43 -16.98 -5.02
CA LYS A 392 17.04 -18.33 -5.43
C LYS A 392 17.51 -18.67 -6.84
N TYR A 393 17.52 -17.72 -7.76
CA TYR A 393 18.12 -17.91 -9.09
C TYR A 393 19.65 -17.96 -9.00
N TYR A 394 20.29 -16.92 -8.44
CA TYR A 394 21.74 -16.77 -8.54
C TYR A 394 22.50 -17.87 -7.81
N GLU A 395 22.05 -18.28 -6.63
CA GLU A 395 22.65 -19.40 -5.88
C GLU A 395 22.48 -20.73 -6.61
N THR A 396 21.30 -20.95 -7.21
CA THR A 396 21.02 -22.18 -7.97
C THR A 396 21.83 -22.20 -9.26
N ALA A 397 21.81 -21.12 -10.03
CA ALA A 397 22.55 -21.00 -11.28
C ALA A 397 24.06 -21.16 -11.07
N ALA A 398 24.62 -20.60 -10.00
CA ALA A 398 26.02 -20.81 -9.66
C ALA A 398 26.32 -22.26 -9.26
N SER A 399 25.46 -22.88 -8.44
CA SER A 399 25.58 -24.30 -8.07
C SER A 399 25.46 -25.23 -9.27
N GLU A 400 24.71 -24.83 -10.31
CA GLU A 400 24.57 -25.56 -11.57
C GLU A 400 25.68 -25.22 -12.58
N GLY A 401 26.59 -24.29 -12.26
CA GLY A 401 27.66 -23.84 -13.18
C GLY A 401 27.15 -22.99 -14.37
N ALA A 402 25.91 -22.50 -14.32
CA ALA A 402 25.31 -21.68 -15.37
C ALA A 402 25.78 -20.21 -15.34
N ILE A 403 26.28 -19.75 -14.19
CA ILE A 403 26.89 -18.43 -14.02
C ILE A 403 28.17 -18.53 -13.18
N ASP A 404 29.03 -17.52 -13.34
CA ASP A 404 30.09 -17.22 -12.37
C ASP A 404 29.52 -16.25 -11.32
N TYR A 405 29.45 -16.71 -10.06
CA TYR A 405 28.77 -15.97 -8.99
C TYR A 405 29.45 -14.64 -8.68
N ASP A 406 30.77 -14.65 -8.49
CA ASP A 406 31.55 -13.48 -8.05
C ASP A 406 31.61 -12.35 -9.10
N SER A 407 31.39 -12.67 -10.38
CA SER A 407 31.26 -11.68 -11.44
C SER A 407 29.82 -11.26 -11.73
N THR A 408 28.83 -11.93 -11.13
CA THR A 408 27.40 -11.66 -11.34
C THR A 408 26.77 -10.93 -10.15
N VAL A 409 26.97 -11.46 -8.94
CA VAL A 409 26.42 -10.92 -7.69
C VAL A 409 27.47 -10.06 -7.00
N GLN A 410 27.09 -8.82 -6.71
CA GLN A 410 27.92 -7.87 -6.00
C GLN A 410 27.74 -7.98 -4.48
N PHE A 411 26.49 -7.99 -4.02
CA PHE A 411 26.16 -8.21 -2.61
C PHE A 411 25.03 -9.25 -2.54
N PRO A 412 25.28 -10.42 -1.92
CA PRO A 412 24.28 -11.46 -1.76
C PRO A 412 23.07 -10.99 -0.92
N PHE A 413 21.97 -11.73 -0.97
CA PHE A 413 20.88 -11.59 -0.01
C PHE A 413 21.37 -11.95 1.41
N GLY A 414 20.98 -11.20 2.45
CA GLY A 414 21.48 -11.42 3.84
C GLY A 414 22.86 -10.82 4.15
N TYR A 415 23.55 -10.25 3.16
CA TYR A 415 24.87 -9.64 3.34
C TYR A 415 24.84 -8.35 4.18
N GLY A 416 25.82 -8.18 5.07
CA GLY A 416 26.00 -6.93 5.81
C GLY A 416 27.15 -7.01 6.81
N LEU A 417 28.01 -5.99 6.81
CA LEU A 417 29.18 -5.90 7.69
C LEU A 417 28.83 -5.28 9.05
N SER A 418 29.74 -5.47 10.00
CA SER A 418 29.71 -4.89 11.35
C SER A 418 31.10 -4.33 11.71
N TYR A 419 31.17 -3.45 12.70
CA TYR A 419 32.44 -3.01 13.30
C TYR A 419 33.08 -4.06 14.21
N THR A 420 32.42 -5.20 14.40
CA THR A 420 32.94 -6.36 15.12
C THR A 420 32.79 -7.61 14.28
N SER A 421 33.35 -8.72 14.75
CA SER A 421 33.22 -10.04 14.13
C SER A 421 32.45 -11.00 15.02
N PHE A 422 31.83 -12.00 14.41
CA PHE A 422 31.07 -13.03 15.10
C PHE A 422 31.49 -14.42 14.62
N SER A 423 31.45 -15.38 15.53
CA SER A 423 31.45 -16.80 15.20
C SER A 423 30.08 -17.40 15.53
N GLN A 424 29.53 -18.21 14.64
CA GLN A 424 28.31 -18.97 14.90
C GLN A 424 28.61 -20.47 14.85
N LYS A 425 27.91 -21.26 15.68
CA LYS A 425 28.03 -22.72 15.69
C LYS A 425 26.66 -23.36 15.85
N MET A 426 26.35 -24.34 14.99
CA MET A 426 25.09 -25.07 15.01
C MET A 426 25.21 -26.36 15.84
N SER A 427 24.20 -26.69 16.62
CA SER A 427 24.08 -28.02 17.25
C SER A 427 23.54 -29.04 16.25
N ASP A 428 23.58 -30.33 16.58
CA ASP A 428 22.88 -31.33 15.77
C ASP A 428 21.37 -31.07 15.74
N ILE A 429 20.76 -31.43 14.61
CA ILE A 429 19.31 -31.36 14.41
C ILE A 429 18.64 -32.46 15.21
N LYS A 430 17.60 -32.09 15.94
CA LYS A 430 16.71 -33.02 16.64
C LYS A 430 15.37 -33.06 15.93
N ASP A 431 14.91 -34.26 15.64
CA ASP A 431 13.54 -34.49 15.21
C ASP A 431 12.61 -34.38 16.44
N GLU A 432 11.68 -33.42 16.40
CA GLU A 432 10.71 -33.14 17.47
C GLU A 432 9.27 -33.48 17.04
N GLY A 433 9.11 -34.44 16.12
CA GLY A 433 7.82 -34.85 15.58
C GLY A 433 7.44 -34.07 14.33
N ASP A 434 6.67 -32.99 14.49
CA ASP A 434 6.24 -32.13 13.36
C ASP A 434 7.25 -31.02 13.03
N SER A 435 8.33 -30.90 13.80
CA SER A 435 9.37 -29.89 13.63
C SER A 435 10.79 -30.44 13.81
N LEU A 436 11.76 -29.68 13.32
CA LEU A 436 13.19 -29.85 13.54
C LEU A 436 13.67 -28.79 14.55
N GLY A 437 14.30 -29.24 15.63
CA GLY A 437 14.84 -28.39 16.69
C GLY A 437 16.36 -28.42 16.75
N PHE A 438 17.00 -27.25 16.84
CA PHE A 438 18.44 -27.14 17.09
C PHE A 438 18.77 -25.79 17.74
N ALA A 439 20.03 -25.62 18.14
CA ALA A 439 20.52 -24.38 18.73
C ALA A 439 21.69 -23.81 17.92
N VAL A 440 21.77 -22.49 17.87
CA VAL A 440 22.90 -21.76 17.28
C VAL A 440 23.51 -20.88 18.36
N THR A 441 24.78 -21.11 18.66
CA THR A 441 25.55 -20.26 19.58
C THR A 441 26.31 -19.21 18.79
N VAL A 442 25.94 -17.95 18.97
CA VAL A 442 26.61 -16.78 18.39
C VAL A 442 27.52 -16.17 19.44
N THR A 443 28.78 -15.93 19.11
CA THR A 443 29.76 -15.27 19.98
C THR A 443 30.32 -14.06 19.28
N ASN A 444 30.34 -12.91 19.95
CA ASN A 444 31.07 -11.73 19.49
C ASN A 444 32.56 -11.94 19.72
N THR A 445 33.32 -12.11 18.64
CA THR A 445 34.76 -12.41 18.67
C THR A 445 35.62 -11.18 18.47
N GLY A 446 35.03 -10.04 18.08
CA GLY A 446 35.77 -8.80 17.87
C GLY A 446 35.89 -7.94 19.12
N SER A 447 36.18 -6.65 18.91
CA SER A 447 36.55 -5.68 19.96
C SER A 447 35.45 -4.67 20.28
N ALA A 448 34.35 -4.63 19.53
CA ALA A 448 33.23 -3.72 19.74
C ALA A 448 31.93 -4.50 20.04
N SER A 449 31.02 -3.91 20.81
CA SER A 449 29.68 -4.50 21.00
C SER A 449 28.89 -4.45 19.69
N GLY A 450 28.10 -5.48 19.40
CA GLY A 450 27.35 -5.58 18.15
C GLY A 450 26.23 -6.60 18.20
N LYS A 451 25.44 -6.65 17.12
CA LYS A 451 24.40 -7.67 16.89
C LYS A 451 24.70 -8.41 15.59
N ASP A 452 24.29 -9.66 15.54
CA ASP A 452 24.38 -10.50 14.35
C ASP A 452 23.05 -11.21 14.07
N THR A 453 22.90 -11.75 12.86
CA THR A 453 21.70 -12.48 12.42
C THR A 453 22.06 -13.94 12.19
N VAL A 454 21.28 -14.84 12.78
CA VAL A 454 21.26 -16.26 12.41
C VAL A 454 20.29 -16.41 11.25
N GLU A 455 20.82 -16.77 10.09
CA GLU A 455 20.05 -17.06 8.88
C GLU A 455 20.13 -18.55 8.60
N VAL A 456 18.96 -19.21 8.53
CA VAL A 456 18.89 -20.66 8.31
C VAL A 456 18.30 -20.92 6.93
N TYR A 457 19.05 -21.68 6.13
CA TYR A 457 18.68 -22.04 4.77
C TYR A 457 18.50 -23.54 4.62
N SER A 458 17.61 -23.95 3.70
CA SER A 458 17.49 -25.33 3.22
C SER A 458 17.91 -25.44 1.76
N ASN A 459 18.80 -26.38 1.49
CA ASN A 459 19.07 -26.92 0.16
C ASN A 459 18.40 -28.30 0.05
N PRO A 460 17.23 -28.39 -0.62
CA PRO A 460 16.49 -29.63 -0.75
C PRO A 460 17.07 -30.55 -1.84
N PRO A 461 16.81 -31.87 -1.80
CA PRO A 461 17.22 -32.78 -2.87
C PRO A 461 16.53 -32.42 -4.19
N TYR A 462 17.25 -32.51 -5.29
CA TYR A 462 16.72 -32.22 -6.63
C TYR A 462 17.02 -33.37 -7.59
N THR A 463 15.99 -33.79 -8.34
CA THR A 463 16.13 -34.70 -9.47
C THR A 463 16.05 -33.88 -10.75
N ASN A 464 17.01 -34.06 -11.67
CA ASN A 464 17.06 -33.32 -12.93
C ASN A 464 15.73 -33.46 -13.72
N GLY A 465 15.04 -32.35 -13.96
CA GLY A 465 13.72 -32.31 -14.62
C GLY A 465 12.53 -32.72 -13.74
N GLY A 466 12.74 -32.90 -12.44
CA GLY A 466 11.69 -33.09 -11.44
C GLY A 466 11.09 -31.76 -10.95
N LEU A 467 10.42 -31.80 -9.79
CA LEU A 467 9.84 -30.60 -9.16
C LEU A 467 10.92 -29.53 -8.91
N GLU A 468 10.69 -28.33 -9.44
CA GLU A 468 11.63 -27.21 -9.39
C GLU A 468 11.98 -26.84 -7.94
N LYS A 469 13.27 -26.64 -7.66
CA LYS A 469 13.79 -26.30 -6.32
C LYS A 469 15.06 -25.47 -6.41
N ALA A 470 15.09 -24.39 -5.64
CA ALA A 470 16.29 -23.59 -5.45
C ALA A 470 17.27 -24.25 -4.46
N THR A 471 18.57 -24.02 -4.63
CA THR A 471 19.62 -24.54 -3.73
C THR A 471 19.74 -23.79 -2.41
N ALA A 472 19.17 -22.59 -2.32
CA ALA A 472 19.10 -21.79 -1.11
C ALA A 472 17.66 -21.33 -0.89
N ASN A 473 17.10 -21.66 0.27
CA ASN A 473 15.76 -21.21 0.68
C ASN A 473 15.81 -20.79 2.15
N LEU A 474 15.59 -19.50 2.44
CA LEU A 474 15.47 -19.03 3.81
C LEU A 474 14.25 -19.69 4.49
N ILE A 475 14.48 -20.35 5.62
CA ILE A 475 13.43 -21.09 6.36
C ILE A 475 13.29 -20.68 7.82
N ALA A 476 14.30 -19.99 8.38
CA ALA A 476 14.21 -19.35 9.67
C ALA A 476 15.23 -18.21 9.81
N LEU A 477 14.89 -17.20 10.61
CA LEU A 477 15.80 -16.10 10.95
C LEU A 477 15.63 -15.66 12.41
N LYS A 478 16.74 -15.28 13.05
CA LYS A 478 16.76 -14.71 14.40
C LYS A 478 17.92 -13.73 14.56
N LYS A 479 17.64 -12.52 15.03
CA LYS A 479 18.67 -11.53 15.39
C LYS A 479 19.08 -11.67 16.85
N THR A 480 20.36 -11.51 17.15
CA THR A 480 20.86 -11.54 18.53
C THR A 480 20.41 -10.31 19.32
N ARG A 481 20.47 -10.40 20.65
CA ARG A 481 20.61 -9.21 21.50
C ARG A 481 21.95 -8.52 21.21
N LEU A 482 22.17 -7.33 21.76
CA LEU A 482 23.50 -6.72 21.76
C LEU A 482 24.46 -7.59 22.57
N LEU A 483 25.57 -7.98 21.95
CA LEU A 483 26.64 -8.78 22.56
C LEU A 483 27.88 -7.90 22.73
N ASP A 484 28.35 -7.76 23.96
CA ASP A 484 29.67 -7.18 24.21
C ASP A 484 30.78 -8.14 23.73
N PRO A 485 32.02 -7.66 23.53
CA PRO A 485 33.15 -8.50 23.18
C PRO A 485 33.24 -9.75 24.07
N LYS A 486 33.42 -10.92 23.45
CA LYS A 486 33.49 -12.24 24.07
C LYS A 486 32.18 -12.77 24.67
N GLN A 487 31.08 -12.01 24.64
CA GLN A 487 29.78 -12.55 25.04
C GLN A 487 29.19 -13.45 23.95
N SER A 488 28.42 -14.44 24.41
CA SER A 488 27.66 -15.33 23.54
C SER A 488 26.16 -15.26 23.83
N GLN A 489 25.36 -15.64 22.83
CA GLN A 489 23.95 -15.98 22.96
C GLN A 489 23.70 -17.30 22.26
N THR A 490 22.95 -18.19 22.91
CA THR A 490 22.44 -19.41 22.26
C THR A 490 20.99 -19.19 21.87
N ILE A 491 20.71 -19.27 20.57
CA ILE A 491 19.40 -19.10 19.97
C ILE A 491 18.83 -20.48 19.67
N LYS A 492 17.61 -20.75 20.13
CA LYS A 492 16.88 -21.97 19.77
C LYS A 492 16.11 -21.74 18.48
N VAL A 493 16.27 -22.66 17.53
CA VAL A 493 15.58 -22.67 16.24
C VAL A 493 14.65 -23.87 16.21
N SER A 494 13.42 -23.64 15.74
CA SER A 494 12.39 -24.67 15.54
C SER A 494 11.77 -24.47 14.17
N ILE A 495 11.84 -25.48 13.30
CA ILE A 495 11.40 -25.41 11.91
C ILE A 495 10.33 -26.47 11.68
N PRO A 496 9.06 -26.11 11.40
CA PRO A 496 8.06 -27.09 11.02
C PRO A 496 8.52 -27.89 9.79
N LYS A 497 8.39 -29.22 9.78
CA LYS A 497 8.82 -30.04 8.64
C LYS A 497 8.08 -29.70 7.35
N GLU A 498 6.81 -29.29 7.46
CA GLU A 498 6.01 -28.78 6.33
C GLU A 498 6.64 -27.55 5.64
N ARG A 499 7.55 -26.83 6.32
CA ARG A 499 8.27 -25.66 5.78
C ARG A 499 9.31 -26.06 4.72
N LEU A 500 9.75 -27.31 4.71
CA LEU A 500 10.72 -27.88 3.76
C LEU A 500 10.05 -28.42 2.48
N ALA A 501 8.72 -28.42 2.42
CA ALA A 501 7.98 -28.94 1.28
C ALA A 501 7.90 -27.94 0.11
N SER A 502 7.93 -28.45 -1.11
CA SER A 502 7.68 -27.69 -2.34
C SER A 502 6.28 -28.02 -2.88
N TYR A 503 5.67 -27.09 -3.60
CA TYR A 503 4.34 -27.27 -4.17
C TYR A 503 4.40 -27.90 -5.56
N ASP A 504 4.03 -29.16 -5.68
CA ASP A 504 3.96 -29.85 -6.97
C ASP A 504 2.64 -29.54 -7.67
N TYR A 505 2.66 -28.54 -8.54
CA TYR A 505 1.46 -28.11 -9.27
C TYR A 505 1.13 -28.97 -10.50
N LEU A 506 2.07 -29.79 -11.00
CA LEU A 506 1.85 -30.59 -12.20
C LEU A 506 1.44 -32.03 -11.85
N GLY A 507 2.12 -32.66 -10.90
CA GLY A 507 1.88 -34.03 -10.48
C GLY A 507 0.81 -34.12 -9.41
N HIS A 508 1.20 -33.98 -8.14
CA HIS A 508 0.34 -34.22 -6.97
C HIS A 508 -0.72 -33.14 -6.74
N LYS A 509 -0.53 -31.92 -7.26
CA LYS A 509 -1.36 -30.74 -6.99
C LYS A 509 -1.49 -30.46 -5.49
N ALA A 510 -0.36 -30.58 -4.78
CA ALA A 510 -0.24 -30.45 -3.33
C ALA A 510 1.19 -30.08 -2.94
N TYR A 511 1.40 -29.70 -1.68
CA TYR A 511 2.75 -29.64 -1.12
C TYR A 511 3.32 -31.04 -0.95
N VAL A 512 4.59 -31.23 -1.32
CA VAL A 512 5.32 -32.48 -1.24
C VAL A 512 6.67 -32.23 -0.57
N LEU A 513 6.91 -32.93 0.54
CA LEU A 513 8.24 -33.07 1.11
C LEU A 513 8.85 -34.34 0.51
N GLU A 514 9.66 -34.19 -0.54
CA GLU A 514 10.27 -35.33 -1.21
C GLU A 514 11.29 -36.03 -0.32
N ARG A 515 11.50 -37.32 -0.53
CA ARG A 515 12.55 -38.09 0.12
C ARG A 515 13.93 -37.62 -0.31
N GLY A 516 14.89 -37.77 0.57
CA GLY A 516 16.29 -37.48 0.30
C GLY A 516 16.95 -36.68 1.41
N ALA A 517 18.19 -36.30 1.14
CA ALA A 517 19.01 -35.49 2.03
C ALA A 517 18.67 -34.00 1.85
N TYR A 518 18.18 -33.36 2.90
CA TYR A 518 18.05 -31.92 2.97
C TYR A 518 19.25 -31.37 3.74
N GLU A 519 20.02 -30.50 3.11
CA GLU A 519 21.07 -29.77 3.82
C GLU A 519 20.46 -28.52 4.47
N ILE A 520 20.52 -28.47 5.80
CA ILE A 520 20.12 -27.32 6.60
C ILE A 520 21.39 -26.60 7.04
N SER A 521 21.56 -25.37 6.59
CA SER A 521 22.76 -24.56 6.85
C SER A 521 22.45 -23.28 7.61
N ILE A 522 23.39 -22.87 8.46
CA ILE A 522 23.50 -21.49 8.89
C ILE A 522 24.53 -20.78 8.00
N LYS A 523 24.19 -19.58 7.54
CA LYS A 523 25.02 -18.83 6.60
C LYS A 523 25.19 -17.37 7.05
N THR A 524 26.27 -16.71 6.62
CA THR A 524 26.45 -15.27 6.86
C THR A 524 25.63 -14.41 5.89
N ASP A 525 25.23 -14.99 4.77
CA ASP A 525 24.39 -14.46 3.69
C ASP A 525 23.94 -15.66 2.83
N SER A 526 23.20 -15.45 1.74
CA SER A 526 22.68 -16.56 0.92
C SER A 526 23.76 -17.50 0.35
N HIS A 527 25.00 -17.01 0.21
CA HIS A 527 26.10 -17.71 -0.46
C HIS A 527 27.05 -18.40 0.52
N HIS A 528 27.50 -17.68 1.56
CA HIS A 528 28.60 -18.11 2.41
C HIS A 528 28.14 -18.97 3.61
N VAL A 529 28.39 -20.28 3.54
CA VAL A 529 28.03 -21.25 4.58
C VAL A 529 28.96 -21.15 5.80
N ILE A 530 28.38 -21.12 7.01
CA ILE A 530 29.10 -21.18 8.29
C ILE A 530 29.19 -22.62 8.79
N ASP A 531 28.06 -23.30 8.87
CA ASP A 531 27.89 -24.66 9.39
C ASP A 531 26.65 -25.28 8.75
N HIS A 532 26.62 -26.60 8.61
CA HIS A 532 25.48 -27.30 8.01
C HIS A 532 25.30 -28.70 8.61
N LYS A 533 24.07 -29.19 8.52
CA LYS A 533 23.67 -30.54 8.94
C LYS A 533 22.73 -31.12 7.90
N GLU A 534 22.88 -32.40 7.64
CA GLU A 534 21.94 -33.14 6.81
C GLU A 534 20.76 -33.64 7.64
N TYR A 535 19.56 -33.48 7.11
CA TYR A 535 18.33 -34.10 7.60
C TYR A 535 17.76 -35.00 6.50
N ALA A 536 17.74 -36.31 6.76
CA ALA A 536 17.21 -37.28 5.82
C ALA A 536 15.69 -37.42 5.95
N VAL A 537 14.99 -37.35 4.83
CA VAL A 537 13.57 -37.70 4.70
C VAL A 537 13.48 -39.07 4.06
N ASP A 538 13.00 -40.08 4.82
CA ASP A 538 13.00 -41.48 4.38
C ASP A 538 12.05 -41.77 3.21
N LYS A 539 10.94 -41.04 3.12
CA LYS A 539 9.90 -41.22 2.09
C LYS A 539 9.18 -39.91 1.80
N ASP A 540 8.66 -39.80 0.59
CA ASP A 540 7.85 -38.64 0.18
C ASP A 540 6.65 -38.49 1.12
N VAL A 541 6.44 -37.27 1.62
CA VAL A 541 5.23 -36.87 2.36
C VAL A 541 4.42 -35.94 1.47
N VAL A 542 3.33 -36.46 0.93
CA VAL A 542 2.36 -35.66 0.17
C VAL A 542 1.35 -35.07 1.16
N TYR A 543 1.32 -33.75 1.24
CA TYR A 543 0.36 -33.02 2.06
C TYR A 543 -0.98 -32.85 1.32
N GLY A 544 -1.61 -33.98 1.03
CA GLY A 544 -2.82 -34.09 0.22
C GLY A 544 -4.10 -34.39 1.03
N LYS A 545 -5.14 -34.87 0.33
CA LYS A 545 -6.40 -35.28 0.97
C LYS A 545 -6.14 -36.38 2.01
N GLY A 546 -6.51 -36.13 3.25
CA GLY A 546 -6.30 -37.05 4.39
C GLY A 546 -4.98 -36.82 5.15
N ASN A 547 -4.10 -35.95 4.64
CA ASN A 547 -2.85 -35.53 5.29
C ASN A 547 -2.56 -34.05 4.97
N PRO A 548 -3.42 -33.08 5.35
CA PRO A 548 -3.13 -31.67 5.10
C PRO A 548 -1.87 -31.24 5.88
N ARG A 549 -1.20 -30.17 5.43
CA ARG A 549 -0.17 -29.54 6.25
C ARG A 549 -0.77 -29.15 7.61
N PRO A 550 -0.10 -29.41 8.75
CA PRO A 550 -0.58 -29.01 10.07
C PRO A 550 -1.02 -27.54 10.19
N SER A 551 -0.41 -26.62 9.42
CA SER A 551 -0.80 -25.20 9.43
C SER A 551 -1.97 -24.85 8.52
N ASP A 552 -2.41 -25.74 7.62
CA ASP A 552 -3.54 -25.51 6.72
C ASP A 552 -4.87 -25.85 7.42
N LYS A 553 -5.89 -25.02 7.19
CA LYS A 553 -7.27 -25.31 7.61
C LYS A 553 -7.89 -26.41 6.75
N THR A 554 -7.61 -26.40 5.45
CA THR A 554 -7.95 -27.48 4.51
C THR A 554 -6.82 -27.65 3.52
N VAL A 555 -6.73 -28.84 2.92
CA VAL A 555 -5.67 -29.18 1.95
C VAL A 555 -5.56 -28.14 0.83
N ALA A 556 -4.34 -27.74 0.50
CA ALA A 556 -4.07 -26.89 -0.65
C ALA A 556 -4.32 -27.64 -1.97
N THR A 557 -4.94 -26.97 -2.95
CA THR A 557 -5.17 -27.51 -4.30
C THR A 557 -4.87 -26.46 -5.36
N ASN A 558 -4.67 -26.85 -6.62
CA ASN A 558 -4.46 -25.85 -7.68
C ASN A 558 -5.71 -24.98 -7.86
N HIS A 559 -5.52 -23.66 -7.89
CA HIS A 559 -6.54 -22.66 -8.22
C HIS A 559 -6.13 -21.78 -9.40
N ILE A 560 -4.92 -21.95 -9.94
CA ILE A 560 -4.30 -21.02 -10.89
C ILE A 560 -3.78 -21.74 -12.15
N ASP A 561 -4.25 -22.95 -12.44
CA ASP A 561 -3.88 -23.71 -13.65
C ASP A 561 -4.11 -22.89 -14.94
N GLU A 562 -5.15 -22.05 -14.99
CA GLU A 562 -5.43 -21.14 -16.12
C GLU A 562 -4.45 -19.97 -16.24
N VAL A 563 -3.78 -19.60 -15.13
CA VAL A 563 -2.81 -18.50 -15.03
C VAL A 563 -1.40 -18.90 -15.47
N ALA A 564 -1.12 -20.20 -15.55
CA ALA A 564 0.14 -20.70 -16.12
C ALA A 564 0.33 -20.28 -17.59
N GLY A 565 -0.78 -20.02 -18.30
CA GLY A 565 -0.75 -19.50 -19.66
C GLY A 565 0.03 -20.38 -20.64
N ASP A 566 0.38 -19.79 -21.79
CA ASP A 566 1.25 -20.42 -22.78
C ASP A 566 2.68 -19.85 -22.64
N VAL A 567 3.24 -19.95 -21.44
CA VAL A 567 4.55 -19.38 -21.07
C VAL A 567 5.60 -20.48 -20.87
N HIS A 568 6.80 -20.25 -21.40
CA HIS A 568 7.97 -21.08 -21.10
C HIS A 568 8.60 -20.62 -19.79
N TYR A 569 8.40 -21.37 -18.72
CA TYR A 569 9.02 -21.09 -17.43
C TYR A 569 10.46 -21.61 -17.38
N LEU A 570 11.31 -20.86 -16.69
CA LEU A 570 12.69 -21.23 -16.41
C LEU A 570 12.70 -22.54 -15.60
N SER A 571 13.51 -23.50 -16.05
CA SER A 571 13.63 -24.81 -15.41
C SER A 571 15.08 -25.06 -15.05
N ARG A 572 15.34 -25.60 -13.86
CA ARG A 572 16.68 -26.02 -13.44
C ARG A 572 17.20 -27.23 -14.23
N LYS A 573 16.31 -27.89 -15.00
CA LYS A 573 16.65 -29.04 -15.82
C LYS A 573 17.85 -28.75 -16.73
N ASP A 574 18.78 -29.70 -16.76
CA ASP A 574 19.99 -29.67 -17.60
C ASP A 574 20.78 -28.36 -17.41
N HIS A 575 20.93 -27.91 -16.16
CA HIS A 575 21.66 -26.69 -15.78
C HIS A 575 21.08 -25.40 -16.39
N PHE A 576 19.75 -25.24 -16.32
CA PHE A 576 19.04 -24.13 -16.97
C PHE A 576 19.23 -24.07 -18.49
N ALA A 577 19.27 -25.24 -19.16
CA ALA A 577 19.42 -25.32 -20.62
C ALA A 577 18.36 -24.51 -21.41
N ASN A 578 17.19 -24.22 -20.79
CA ASN A 578 16.14 -23.42 -21.41
C ASN A 578 16.20 -21.92 -21.09
N TYR A 579 17.27 -21.41 -20.47
CA TYR A 579 17.39 -20.01 -20.04
C TYR A 579 17.02 -19.03 -21.14
N GLU A 580 17.69 -19.11 -22.30
CA GLU A 580 17.45 -18.20 -23.42
C GLU A 580 15.99 -18.22 -23.89
N GLN A 581 15.39 -19.42 -23.97
CA GLN A 581 13.99 -19.58 -24.37
C GLN A 581 13.03 -18.95 -23.36
N ALA A 582 13.22 -19.23 -22.07
CA ALA A 582 12.35 -18.74 -21.00
C ALA A 582 12.46 -17.22 -20.82
N THR A 583 13.68 -16.66 -20.90
CA THR A 583 13.94 -15.24 -20.63
C THR A 583 13.86 -14.37 -21.88
N THR A 584 13.44 -14.91 -23.02
CA THR A 584 13.24 -14.14 -24.25
C THR A 584 12.20 -13.03 -24.01
N ALA A 585 12.42 -11.87 -24.65
CA ALA A 585 11.47 -10.75 -24.58
C ALA A 585 10.09 -11.17 -25.14
N PRO A 586 8.98 -10.74 -24.51
CA PRO A 586 7.65 -11.09 -24.97
C PRO A 586 7.41 -10.73 -26.45
N ALA A 587 7.11 -11.74 -27.27
CA ALA A 587 6.79 -11.57 -28.70
C ALA A 587 5.28 -11.71 -28.99
N LEU A 588 4.49 -12.15 -28.01
CA LEU A 588 3.06 -12.38 -28.17
C LEU A 588 2.33 -11.03 -28.28
N LYS A 589 1.91 -10.68 -29.49
CA LYS A 589 1.14 -9.45 -29.76
C LYS A 589 -0.36 -9.64 -29.59
N GLU A 590 -0.84 -10.87 -29.71
CA GLU A 590 -2.26 -11.21 -29.66
C GLU A 590 -2.51 -12.21 -28.55
N LEU A 591 -3.45 -11.90 -27.65
CA LEU A 591 -3.93 -12.89 -26.69
C LEU A 591 -4.60 -14.05 -27.45
N PRO A 592 -4.22 -15.33 -27.22
CA PRO A 592 -4.84 -16.46 -27.88
C PRO A 592 -6.36 -16.50 -27.72
N LYS A 593 -7.07 -16.95 -28.77
CA LYS A 593 -8.55 -16.95 -28.81
C LYS A 593 -9.21 -17.60 -27.57
N LYS A 594 -8.61 -18.68 -27.04
CA LYS A 594 -9.10 -19.38 -25.83
C LYS A 594 -9.17 -18.49 -24.58
N TYR A 595 -8.36 -17.43 -24.53
CA TYR A 595 -8.30 -16.48 -23.42
C TYR A 595 -9.05 -15.17 -23.73
N VAL A 596 -9.15 -14.77 -25.00
CA VAL A 596 -9.87 -13.56 -25.42
C VAL A 596 -11.33 -13.56 -24.97
N ASP A 597 -12.00 -14.71 -25.10
CA ASP A 597 -13.41 -14.85 -24.73
C ASP A 597 -13.63 -14.78 -23.20
N GLN A 598 -12.56 -14.92 -22.40
CA GLN A 598 -12.61 -14.82 -20.93
C GLN A 598 -12.22 -13.42 -20.42
N TYR A 599 -11.46 -12.67 -21.23
CA TYR A 599 -11.01 -11.32 -20.88
C TYR A 599 -12.16 -10.33 -21.02
N HIS A 600 -12.45 -9.60 -19.95
CA HIS A 600 -13.51 -8.60 -19.95
C HIS A 600 -13.13 -7.39 -19.10
N THR A 601 -13.89 -6.33 -19.31
CA THR A 601 -13.89 -5.06 -18.58
C THR A 601 -15.32 -4.78 -18.10
N ASN A 602 -15.57 -3.66 -17.42
CA ASN A 602 -16.92 -3.30 -17.03
C ASN A 602 -17.87 -3.07 -18.22
N ALA A 603 -17.34 -2.77 -19.41
CA ALA A 603 -18.14 -2.47 -20.60
C ALA A 603 -18.80 -3.70 -21.23
N ASP A 604 -18.20 -4.88 -21.05
CA ASP A 604 -18.61 -6.14 -21.69
C ASP A 604 -18.77 -7.32 -20.71
N PHE A 605 -18.55 -7.08 -19.42
CA PHE A 605 -18.87 -8.04 -18.38
C PHE A 605 -20.39 -8.30 -18.28
N ASP A 606 -20.78 -9.57 -18.37
CA ASP A 606 -22.16 -9.99 -18.11
C ASP A 606 -22.45 -9.96 -16.60
N ARG A 607 -23.28 -9.00 -16.18
CA ARG A 607 -23.70 -8.81 -14.79
C ARG A 607 -24.49 -9.99 -14.20
N ALA A 608 -24.98 -10.89 -15.05
CA ALA A 608 -25.63 -12.12 -14.62
C ALA A 608 -24.66 -13.29 -14.36
N THR A 609 -23.36 -13.16 -14.67
CA THR A 609 -22.34 -14.24 -14.60
C THR A 609 -22.40 -15.05 -13.31
N TYR A 610 -22.52 -14.38 -12.16
CA TYR A 610 -22.51 -15.02 -10.84
C TYR A 610 -23.91 -15.20 -10.24
N THR A 611 -24.98 -14.96 -11.01
CA THR A 611 -26.36 -15.20 -10.56
C THR A 611 -26.77 -16.65 -10.78
N ARG A 612 -27.50 -17.22 -9.84
CA ARG A 612 -27.89 -18.64 -9.83
C ARG A 612 -29.40 -18.78 -9.67
N LYS A 613 -30.05 -19.46 -10.61
CA LYS A 613 -31.52 -19.65 -10.61
C LYS A 613 -32.05 -20.38 -9.37
N GLN A 614 -31.23 -21.24 -8.77
CA GLN A 614 -31.57 -22.04 -7.60
C GLN A 614 -31.43 -21.28 -6.26
N ASP A 615 -30.93 -20.05 -6.27
CA ASP A 615 -30.76 -19.31 -5.03
C ASP A 615 -32.11 -18.83 -4.47
N ALA A 616 -32.37 -19.18 -3.21
CA ALA A 616 -33.49 -18.64 -2.44
C ALA A 616 -33.15 -17.28 -1.82
N MET A 617 -34.15 -16.39 -1.76
CA MET A 617 -34.01 -15.06 -1.18
C MET A 617 -33.69 -15.16 0.32
N PRO A 618 -32.59 -14.57 0.82
CA PRO A 618 -32.33 -14.49 2.25
C PRO A 618 -33.37 -13.65 3.00
N THR A 619 -33.58 -13.94 4.28
CA THR A 619 -34.39 -13.10 5.16
C THR A 619 -33.71 -11.75 5.37
N THR A 620 -34.48 -10.66 5.28
CA THR A 620 -34.03 -9.28 5.51
C THR A 620 -35.12 -8.48 6.24
N GLY A 621 -34.74 -7.45 6.99
CA GLY A 621 -35.67 -6.59 7.74
C GLY A 621 -36.39 -7.22 8.94
N ALA A 622 -35.92 -8.36 9.46
CA ALA A 622 -36.45 -8.98 10.67
C ALA A 622 -36.21 -8.12 11.92
N ARG A 623 -36.99 -8.35 12.99
CA ARG A 623 -36.86 -7.63 14.27
C ARG A 623 -36.34 -8.55 15.37
N ASN A 624 -35.08 -8.96 15.26
CA ASN A 624 -34.45 -9.90 16.20
C ASN A 624 -33.86 -9.21 17.46
N ASN A 625 -33.93 -7.88 17.57
CA ASN A 625 -33.44 -7.06 18.70
C ASN A 625 -31.97 -7.30 19.11
N LEU A 626 -31.15 -7.77 18.17
CA LEU A 626 -29.73 -8.04 18.35
C LEU A 626 -28.92 -6.82 17.87
N LYS A 627 -27.88 -6.48 18.62
CA LYS A 627 -26.94 -5.40 18.29
C LYS A 627 -25.55 -5.97 18.05
N LEU A 628 -24.79 -5.36 17.12
CA LEU A 628 -23.48 -5.86 16.71
C LEU A 628 -22.54 -6.04 17.91
N ALA A 629 -22.53 -5.10 18.87
CA ALA A 629 -21.69 -5.16 20.06
C ALA A 629 -21.84 -6.46 20.87
N GLN A 630 -23.01 -7.12 20.82
CA GLN A 630 -23.28 -8.38 21.52
C GLN A 630 -22.56 -9.58 20.89
N LEU A 631 -21.97 -9.43 19.70
CA LEU A 631 -21.22 -10.45 18.97
C LEU A 631 -19.70 -10.21 19.04
N ARG A 632 -19.23 -9.23 19.82
CA ARG A 632 -17.80 -9.08 20.09
C ARG A 632 -17.24 -10.36 20.70
N GLY A 633 -16.13 -10.87 20.14
CA GLY A 633 -15.52 -12.13 20.55
C GLY A 633 -16.29 -13.39 20.15
N ALA A 634 -17.45 -13.27 19.50
CA ALA A 634 -18.16 -14.43 18.97
C ALA A 634 -17.35 -15.07 17.83
N SER A 635 -17.40 -16.40 17.74
CA SER A 635 -16.80 -17.11 16.62
C SER A 635 -17.54 -16.78 15.31
N ALA A 636 -16.85 -16.92 14.16
CA ALA A 636 -17.43 -16.59 12.86
C ALA A 636 -18.62 -17.50 12.46
N ASP A 637 -18.74 -18.67 13.09
CA ASP A 637 -19.81 -19.65 12.93
C ASP A 637 -20.95 -19.52 13.96
N ASP A 638 -20.88 -18.53 14.88
CA ASP A 638 -21.95 -18.30 15.86
C ASP A 638 -23.30 -18.03 15.15
N PRO A 639 -24.38 -18.78 15.49
CA PRO A 639 -25.67 -18.67 14.81
C PRO A 639 -26.35 -17.30 15.02
N ARG A 640 -25.90 -16.49 15.99
CA ARG A 640 -26.38 -15.12 16.17
C ARG A 640 -26.01 -14.22 15.00
N TRP A 641 -24.97 -14.55 14.22
CA TRP A 641 -24.64 -13.80 13.01
C TRP A 641 -25.80 -13.77 12.02
N ASP A 642 -26.48 -14.90 11.80
CA ASP A 642 -27.62 -14.96 10.89
C ASP A 642 -28.79 -14.13 11.41
N LYS A 643 -29.07 -14.20 12.71
CA LYS A 643 -30.11 -13.36 13.33
C LYS A 643 -29.80 -11.87 13.21
N LEU A 644 -28.53 -11.48 13.31
CA LEU A 644 -28.12 -10.07 13.16
C LEU A 644 -28.35 -9.61 11.72
N LEU A 645 -27.88 -10.40 10.76
CA LEU A 645 -27.96 -10.12 9.32
C LEU A 645 -29.42 -10.11 8.83
N ASP A 646 -30.29 -10.93 9.40
CA ASP A 646 -31.72 -10.93 9.09
C ASP A 646 -32.37 -9.57 9.39
N GLN A 647 -31.83 -8.78 10.32
CA GLN A 647 -32.36 -7.46 10.64
C GLN A 647 -31.97 -6.40 9.63
N MET A 648 -30.90 -6.62 8.88
CA MET A 648 -30.41 -5.65 7.91
C MET A 648 -31.33 -5.61 6.70
N SER A 649 -31.56 -4.42 6.18
CA SER A 649 -32.19 -4.27 4.87
C SER A 649 -31.18 -4.56 3.74
N VAL A 650 -31.66 -4.84 2.52
CA VAL A 650 -30.76 -4.94 1.35
C VAL A 650 -29.98 -3.64 1.15
N LYS A 651 -30.61 -2.49 1.44
CA LYS A 651 -29.96 -1.18 1.38
C LYS A 651 -28.84 -1.06 2.42
N ASP A 652 -29.07 -1.52 3.65
CA ASP A 652 -28.06 -1.50 4.71
C ASP A 652 -26.79 -2.26 4.28
N MET A 653 -27.00 -3.44 3.67
CA MET A 653 -25.89 -4.27 3.19
C MET A 653 -25.19 -3.63 1.97
N SER A 654 -25.95 -3.12 1.00
CA SER A 654 -25.40 -2.44 -0.17
C SER A 654 -24.58 -1.21 0.22
N ASP A 655 -25.10 -0.37 1.12
CA ASP A 655 -24.41 0.82 1.60
C ASP A 655 -23.10 0.45 2.33
N LEU A 656 -23.13 -0.62 3.14
CA LEU A 656 -21.97 -1.10 3.89
C LEU A 656 -20.84 -1.59 2.98
N THR A 657 -21.18 -2.28 1.88
CA THR A 657 -20.18 -2.82 0.93
C THR A 657 -19.69 -1.76 -0.06
N SER A 658 -20.56 -0.84 -0.51
CA SER A 658 -20.22 0.10 -1.58
C SER A 658 -19.52 1.38 -1.09
N MET A 659 -19.70 1.77 0.17
CA MET A 659 -19.16 3.03 0.74
C MET A 659 -18.02 2.79 1.75
N ALA A 660 -17.05 1.97 1.38
CA ALA A 660 -15.91 1.59 2.24
C ALA A 660 -14.62 2.38 1.96
N GLY A 661 -14.72 3.54 1.30
CA GLY A 661 -13.57 4.41 1.05
C GLY A 661 -13.12 5.14 2.31
N PHE A 662 -12.00 4.68 2.89
CA PHE A 662 -11.38 5.27 4.11
C PHE A 662 -12.26 5.20 5.37
N GLN A 663 -13.25 4.31 5.36
CA GLN A 663 -14.16 4.05 6.47
C GLN A 663 -14.85 2.69 6.28
N THR A 664 -15.57 2.25 7.31
CA THR A 664 -16.73 1.37 7.12
C THR A 664 -18.00 2.11 7.56
N ALA A 665 -19.03 2.15 6.71
CA ALA A 665 -20.25 2.92 6.93
C ALA A 665 -21.05 2.46 8.16
N ALA A 666 -21.73 3.35 8.88
CA ALA A 666 -22.62 2.98 10.01
C ALA A 666 -23.85 2.19 9.53
N VAL A 667 -24.42 1.35 10.40
CA VAL A 667 -25.69 0.65 10.16
C VAL A 667 -26.56 0.70 11.43
N ASP A 668 -27.53 1.61 11.43
CA ASP A 668 -28.35 1.91 12.61
C ASP A 668 -29.21 0.72 13.08
N SER A 669 -29.74 -0.08 12.13
CA SER A 669 -30.62 -1.22 12.42
C SER A 669 -29.98 -2.21 13.40
N ILE A 670 -28.69 -2.46 13.25
CA ILE A 670 -27.88 -3.36 14.09
C ILE A 670 -26.96 -2.62 15.08
N GLY A 671 -27.00 -1.29 15.14
CA GLY A 671 -26.11 -0.50 15.99
C GLY A 671 -24.64 -0.62 15.60
N LYS A 672 -24.36 -0.78 14.31
CA LYS A 672 -22.98 -0.74 13.79
C LYS A 672 -22.54 0.72 13.69
N VAL A 673 -21.45 1.06 14.35
CA VAL A 673 -20.87 2.40 14.32
C VAL A 673 -20.01 2.62 13.08
N ALA A 674 -19.87 3.85 12.59
CA ALA A 674 -18.90 4.15 11.54
C ALA A 674 -17.47 4.02 12.06
N THR A 675 -16.53 3.60 11.21
CA THR A 675 -15.09 3.56 11.51
C THR A 675 -14.31 4.42 10.52
N THR A 676 -13.07 4.76 10.86
CA THR A 676 -12.14 5.46 9.96
C THR A 676 -10.93 4.58 9.70
N ASP A 677 -10.55 4.51 8.43
CA ASP A 677 -9.40 3.78 7.94
C ASP A 677 -8.43 4.75 7.24
N ALA A 678 -7.13 4.44 7.23
CA ALA A 678 -6.12 5.35 6.67
C ALA A 678 -4.95 4.62 6.02
N ASP A 679 -4.34 5.28 5.02
CA ASP A 679 -2.98 4.99 4.58
C ASP A 679 -1.99 5.26 5.73
N GLY A 680 -0.75 4.79 5.72
CA GLY A 680 -0.07 3.92 4.79
C GLY A 680 1.14 3.24 5.46
N PRO A 681 2.03 2.60 4.70
CA PRO A 681 3.15 1.82 5.25
C PRO A 681 4.25 2.64 5.94
N ALA A 682 4.56 3.88 5.55
CA ALA A 682 5.63 4.64 6.22
C ALA A 682 5.10 5.59 7.33
N ALA A 683 3.84 6.02 7.22
CA ALA A 683 3.18 6.92 8.15
C ALA A 683 1.67 6.72 8.06
N ILE A 684 0.94 7.06 9.12
CA ILE A 684 -0.51 7.18 9.06
C ILE A 684 -0.85 8.52 8.39
N ASN A 685 -1.60 8.49 7.30
CA ASN A 685 -2.00 9.64 6.51
C ASN A 685 -3.52 9.64 6.36
N ASN A 686 -4.18 10.60 7.01
CA ASN A 686 -5.60 10.83 6.79
C ASN A 686 -5.79 11.79 5.61
N ASN A 687 -6.22 11.25 4.47
CA ASN A 687 -6.35 12.01 3.22
C ASN A 687 -7.42 13.12 3.26
N PHE A 688 -8.37 13.09 4.22
CA PHE A 688 -9.45 14.07 4.31
C PHE A 688 -9.14 15.22 5.27
N THR A 689 -8.46 14.93 6.38
CA THR A 689 -8.11 15.95 7.39
C THR A 689 -6.72 16.53 7.17
N LYS A 690 -5.89 15.90 6.33
CA LYS A 690 -4.47 16.19 6.10
C LYS A 690 -3.57 15.97 7.32
N LYS A 691 -4.12 15.50 8.44
CA LYS A 691 -3.37 15.12 9.63
C LYS A 691 -2.75 13.74 9.41
N GLY A 692 -1.66 13.47 10.10
CA GLY A 692 -0.97 12.18 10.01
C GLY A 692 -0.08 11.90 11.20
N SER A 693 0.84 10.96 11.04
CA SER A 693 1.84 10.59 12.03
C SER A 693 3.26 10.93 11.60
N LEU A 694 4.19 10.79 12.55
CA LEU A 694 5.61 10.70 12.25
C LEU A 694 5.85 9.61 11.19
N GLY A 695 6.68 9.91 10.19
CA GLY A 695 7.13 8.96 9.18
C GLY A 695 8.31 8.14 9.66
N PHE A 696 8.19 6.83 9.46
CA PHE A 696 9.17 5.81 9.75
C PHE A 696 10.09 5.57 8.55
N PRO A 697 11.25 4.93 8.76
CA PRO A 697 11.99 4.32 7.66
C PRO A 697 11.09 3.43 6.81
N VAL A 698 11.34 3.42 5.51
CA VAL A 698 10.54 2.64 4.56
C VAL A 698 10.68 1.13 4.82
N ALA A 699 9.77 0.34 4.26
CA ALA A 699 9.63 -1.08 4.56
C ALA A 699 10.93 -1.87 4.30
N VAL A 700 11.70 -1.49 3.29
CA VAL A 700 13.04 -2.04 3.01
C VAL A 700 13.99 -1.87 4.20
N VAL A 701 14.01 -0.71 4.87
CA VAL A 701 14.87 -0.50 6.05
C VAL A 701 14.39 -1.36 7.21
N LEU A 702 13.07 -1.50 7.40
CA LEU A 702 12.51 -2.39 8.42
C LEU A 702 12.90 -3.85 8.15
N ALA A 703 12.84 -4.31 6.91
CA ALA A 703 13.23 -5.65 6.54
C ALA A 703 14.76 -5.86 6.64
N ASN A 704 15.58 -4.85 6.31
CA ASN A 704 17.03 -4.88 6.49
C ASN A 704 17.45 -5.05 7.95
N THR A 705 16.54 -4.77 8.92
CA THR A 705 16.81 -5.09 10.33
C THR A 705 16.88 -6.58 10.60
N TRP A 706 16.23 -7.42 9.78
CA TRP A 706 16.06 -8.86 9.99
C TRP A 706 15.54 -9.18 11.41
N SER A 707 14.70 -8.30 11.95
CA SER A 707 14.23 -8.34 13.34
C SER A 707 12.70 -8.41 13.41
N ALA A 708 12.20 -9.60 13.70
CA ALA A 708 10.79 -9.80 14.04
C ALA A 708 10.34 -8.91 15.22
N ASP A 709 11.22 -8.66 16.18
CA ASP A 709 10.93 -7.83 17.36
C ASP A 709 10.76 -6.35 16.99
N LEU A 710 11.62 -5.80 16.10
CA LEU A 710 11.45 -4.43 15.61
C LEU A 710 10.21 -4.32 14.72
N ALA A 711 9.91 -5.33 13.90
CA ALA A 711 8.67 -5.37 13.12
C ALA A 711 7.42 -5.38 14.03
N ARG A 712 7.46 -6.13 15.13
CA ARG A 712 6.39 -6.16 16.15
C ARG A 712 6.23 -4.80 16.82
N GLN A 713 7.32 -4.18 17.25
CA GLN A 713 7.31 -2.84 17.87
C GLN A 713 6.82 -1.77 16.90
N TYR A 714 7.22 -1.85 15.63
CA TYR A 714 6.73 -1.00 14.56
C TYR A 714 5.20 -1.12 14.41
N GLY A 715 4.67 -2.33 14.32
CA GLY A 715 3.22 -2.56 14.29
C GLY A 715 2.49 -2.03 15.53
N GLU A 716 3.07 -2.23 16.73
CA GLU A 716 2.49 -1.74 17.98
C GLU A 716 2.41 -0.20 18.04
N ILE A 717 3.46 0.50 17.60
CA ILE A 717 3.46 1.96 17.62
C ILE A 717 2.57 2.55 16.53
N MET A 718 2.53 1.94 15.34
CA MET A 718 1.55 2.29 14.30
C MET A 718 0.12 2.10 14.82
N GLY A 719 -0.19 0.96 15.44
CA GLY A 719 -1.49 0.71 16.05
C GLY A 719 -1.83 1.73 17.14
N LYS A 720 -0.87 2.10 18.00
CA LYS A 720 -1.09 3.11 19.05
C LYS A 720 -1.38 4.49 18.46
N MET A 721 -0.59 4.94 17.48
CA MET A 721 -0.82 6.21 16.79
C MET A 721 -2.18 6.24 16.09
N ALA A 722 -2.56 5.15 15.39
CA ALA A 722 -3.87 5.03 14.75
C ALA A 722 -5.00 5.18 15.77
N ARG A 723 -4.92 4.49 16.91
CA ARG A 723 -5.94 4.58 17.98
C ARG A 723 -6.05 5.97 18.57
N GLU A 724 -4.93 6.67 18.80
CA GLU A 724 -4.94 8.06 19.26
C GLU A 724 -5.64 8.99 18.24
N MET A 725 -5.51 8.70 16.95
CA MET A 725 -6.18 9.43 15.86
C MET A 725 -7.63 8.97 15.59
N GLY A 726 -8.17 8.00 16.34
CA GLY A 726 -9.50 7.43 16.10
C GLY A 726 -9.61 6.52 14.87
N ILE A 727 -8.48 6.01 14.38
CA ILE A 727 -8.37 5.10 13.23
C ILE A 727 -8.31 3.66 13.74
N VAL A 728 -9.01 2.76 13.06
CA VAL A 728 -9.04 1.32 13.39
C VAL A 728 -8.72 0.40 12.22
N GLY A 729 -8.73 0.93 10.98
CA GLY A 729 -8.20 0.24 9.82
C GLY A 729 -6.93 0.89 9.28
N TRP A 730 -5.92 0.07 9.00
CA TRP A 730 -4.63 0.50 8.49
C TRP A 730 -4.37 -0.12 7.12
N TYR A 731 -4.25 0.69 6.06
CA TYR A 731 -3.98 0.22 4.69
C TYR A 731 -2.50 -0.15 4.48
N ALA A 732 -2.02 -1.05 5.33
CA ALA A 732 -0.68 -1.62 5.32
C ALA A 732 -0.65 -2.84 6.29
N PRO A 733 0.48 -3.57 6.38
CA PRO A 733 1.69 -3.42 5.57
C PRO A 733 1.50 -3.84 4.11
N ALA A 734 2.27 -3.25 3.22
CA ALA A 734 2.39 -3.71 1.85
C ALA A 734 3.53 -4.75 1.76
N MET A 735 3.34 -5.84 1.03
CA MET A 735 4.20 -7.03 1.12
C MET A 735 4.33 -7.82 -0.19
N ASN A 736 4.12 -7.14 -1.33
CA ASN A 736 4.45 -7.68 -2.64
C ASN A 736 5.95 -8.01 -2.71
N THR A 737 6.32 -8.99 -3.52
CA THR A 737 7.70 -9.45 -3.66
C THR A 737 8.50 -8.45 -4.48
N HIS A 738 9.76 -8.20 -4.11
CA HIS A 738 10.69 -7.48 -5.00
C HIS A 738 11.11 -8.37 -6.17
N ARG A 739 10.18 -8.66 -7.08
CA ARG A 739 10.44 -9.51 -8.26
C ARG A 739 11.59 -8.95 -9.10
N THR A 740 11.64 -7.63 -9.25
CA THR A 740 12.66 -6.94 -10.03
C THR A 740 13.24 -5.76 -9.25
N SER A 741 14.51 -5.43 -9.50
CA SER A 741 15.14 -4.26 -8.88
C SER A 741 14.51 -2.94 -9.36
N ILE A 742 13.89 -2.90 -10.54
CA ILE A 742 13.25 -1.70 -11.08
C ILE A 742 11.83 -1.44 -10.56
N GLY A 743 11.30 -2.33 -9.70
CA GLY A 743 9.96 -2.18 -9.14
C GLY A 743 9.77 -0.83 -8.46
N GLY A 744 8.83 -0.03 -8.95
CA GLY A 744 8.66 1.36 -8.51
C GLY A 744 8.13 1.47 -7.08
N ARG A 745 7.48 0.42 -6.54
CA ARG A 745 6.94 0.38 -5.17
C ARG A 745 7.75 -0.48 -4.19
N ASN A 746 8.92 -1.00 -4.59
CA ASN A 746 9.76 -1.79 -3.67
C ASN A 746 10.05 -1.04 -2.37
N PHE A 747 10.12 0.30 -2.37
CA PHE A 747 10.30 1.08 -1.14
C PHE A 747 9.27 0.74 -0.04
N GLU A 748 8.02 0.43 -0.38
CA GLU A 748 6.97 0.11 0.59
C GLU A 748 6.75 -1.39 0.80
N TYR A 749 7.54 -2.23 0.13
CA TYR A 749 7.57 -3.68 0.28
C TYR A 749 8.84 -4.12 1.04
N PHE A 750 8.95 -5.41 1.36
CA PHE A 750 9.98 -5.90 2.29
C PHE A 750 11.22 -6.50 1.62
N SER A 751 11.06 -7.40 0.65
CA SER A 751 12.17 -8.24 0.17
C SER A 751 11.81 -9.01 -1.10
N GLU A 752 12.82 -9.48 -1.84
CA GLU A 752 12.71 -10.53 -2.85
C GLU A 752 12.32 -11.91 -2.28
N ASP A 753 12.51 -12.13 -0.97
CA ASP A 753 12.22 -13.39 -0.28
C ASP A 753 10.87 -13.37 0.46
N GLY A 754 10.02 -14.35 0.14
CA GLY A 754 8.68 -14.48 0.74
C GLY A 754 8.69 -14.84 2.23
N GLU A 755 9.73 -15.53 2.74
CA GLU A 755 9.84 -15.89 4.15
C GLU A 755 10.26 -14.67 4.99
N LEU A 756 11.27 -13.92 4.57
CA LEU A 756 11.67 -12.67 5.24
C LEU A 756 10.51 -11.66 5.23
N ALA A 757 9.90 -11.43 4.07
CA ALA A 757 8.72 -10.56 3.96
C ALA A 757 7.57 -11.04 4.86
N GLY A 758 7.35 -12.35 4.95
CA GLY A 758 6.34 -12.94 5.82
C GLY A 758 6.63 -12.78 7.31
N VAL A 759 7.87 -12.95 7.76
CA VAL A 759 8.26 -12.75 9.16
C VAL A 759 8.04 -11.29 9.56
N ILE A 760 8.49 -10.34 8.74
CA ILE A 760 8.35 -8.90 9.02
C ILE A 760 6.88 -8.49 8.97
N GLY A 761 6.16 -8.85 7.90
CA GLY A 761 4.75 -8.54 7.70
C GLY A 761 3.85 -9.11 8.81
N ALA A 762 3.99 -10.40 9.14
CA ALA A 762 3.16 -11.04 10.16
C ALA A 762 3.36 -10.42 11.55
N ASN A 763 4.59 -10.02 11.91
CA ASN A 763 4.85 -9.38 13.19
C ASN A 763 4.34 -7.93 13.23
N ALA A 764 4.44 -7.17 12.13
CA ALA A 764 3.84 -5.85 12.03
C ALA A 764 2.30 -5.91 12.16
N VAL A 765 1.66 -6.87 11.48
CA VAL A 765 0.22 -7.13 11.59
C VAL A 765 -0.17 -7.48 13.03
N ALA A 766 0.55 -8.42 13.66
CA ALA A 766 0.29 -8.81 15.05
C ALA A 766 0.45 -7.62 16.02
N GLY A 767 1.42 -6.75 15.75
CA GLY A 767 1.65 -5.50 16.50
C GLY A 767 0.46 -4.57 16.44
N ALA A 768 -0.02 -4.24 15.24
CA ALA A 768 -1.18 -3.37 15.05
C ALA A 768 -2.45 -3.97 15.67
N LYS A 769 -2.67 -5.28 15.46
CA LYS A 769 -3.80 -6.02 16.02
C LYS A 769 -3.82 -5.98 17.55
N SER A 770 -2.65 -6.05 18.21
CA SER A 770 -2.56 -5.94 19.68
C SER A 770 -3.07 -4.60 20.23
N LYS A 771 -3.19 -3.57 19.38
CA LYS A 771 -3.77 -2.26 19.72
C LYS A 771 -5.21 -2.09 19.23
N GLY A 772 -5.84 -3.16 18.72
CA GLY A 772 -7.20 -3.12 18.20
C GLY A 772 -7.30 -2.50 16.80
N VAL A 773 -6.22 -2.52 16.01
CA VAL A 773 -6.21 -2.01 14.63
C VAL A 773 -6.12 -3.19 13.68
N TYR A 774 -7.08 -3.31 12.75
CA TYR A 774 -6.99 -4.31 11.68
C TYR A 774 -6.12 -3.77 10.54
N ALA A 775 -5.22 -4.62 10.07
CA ALA A 775 -4.30 -4.32 8.97
C ALA A 775 -4.87 -4.89 7.67
N TYR A 776 -5.00 -4.06 6.63
CA TYR A 776 -5.26 -4.51 5.27
C TYR A 776 -3.92 -4.87 4.61
N ILE A 777 -3.53 -6.14 4.73
CA ILE A 777 -2.34 -6.65 4.03
C ILE A 777 -2.54 -6.48 2.52
N LYS A 778 -1.51 -5.96 1.82
CA LYS A 778 -1.68 -5.53 0.42
C LYS A 778 -0.42 -5.73 -0.45
N HIS A 779 -0.55 -5.83 -1.76
CA HIS A 779 -1.78 -5.93 -2.56
C HIS A 779 -1.95 -7.38 -3.00
N PHE A 780 -3.07 -7.98 -2.63
CA PHE A 780 -3.35 -9.38 -2.91
C PHE A 780 -3.92 -9.54 -4.33
N ALA A 781 -3.21 -10.15 -5.28
CA ALA A 781 -1.89 -10.75 -5.17
C ALA A 781 -1.12 -10.61 -6.50
N LEU A 782 0.18 -10.94 -6.51
CA LEU A 782 1.08 -10.86 -7.69
C LEU A 782 1.19 -9.46 -8.32
N TYR A 783 0.95 -8.43 -7.51
CA TYR A 783 1.04 -7.03 -7.93
C TYR A 783 2.45 -6.46 -7.72
N ASP A 784 3.47 -7.11 -8.29
CA ASP A 784 4.88 -6.78 -8.07
C ASP A 784 5.43 -5.73 -9.07
N SER A 785 4.54 -5.19 -9.93
CA SER A 785 4.80 -4.05 -10.83
C SER A 785 3.90 -2.86 -10.47
N ASN A 786 4.12 -1.69 -11.07
CA ASN A 786 3.23 -0.53 -10.90
C ASN A 786 2.05 -0.46 -11.88
N ALA A 787 1.95 -1.35 -12.87
CA ALA A 787 1.02 -1.16 -13.97
C ALA A 787 -0.41 -1.66 -13.65
N MET A 788 -1.43 -0.87 -13.97
CA MET A 788 -2.85 -1.25 -13.76
C MET A 788 -3.40 -2.00 -14.97
N MET A 789 -4.36 -2.91 -14.75
CA MET A 789 -5.02 -3.67 -15.84
C MET A 789 -4.02 -4.46 -16.71
N VAL A 790 -3.03 -5.08 -16.04
CA VAL A 790 -1.97 -5.89 -16.66
C VAL A 790 -2.16 -7.35 -16.26
N SER A 791 -2.25 -8.24 -17.23
CA SER A 791 -2.32 -9.69 -17.05
C SER A 791 -0.98 -10.25 -16.61
N ILE A 792 -0.91 -10.77 -15.40
CA ILE A 792 0.24 -11.50 -14.89
C ILE A 792 0.06 -13.00 -15.20
N TRP A 793 1.05 -13.58 -15.88
CA TRP A 793 1.11 -15.03 -16.13
C TRP A 793 2.19 -15.66 -15.25
N SER A 794 1.78 -16.61 -14.41
CA SER A 794 2.63 -17.29 -13.41
C SER A 794 2.09 -18.69 -13.12
N ASN A 795 2.89 -19.54 -12.50
CA ASN A 795 2.48 -20.90 -12.14
C ASN A 795 2.17 -21.02 -10.63
N GLU A 796 1.39 -22.04 -10.27
CA GLU A 796 0.90 -22.26 -8.89
C GLU A 796 2.04 -22.43 -7.89
N GLN A 797 3.14 -23.08 -8.30
CA GLN A 797 4.29 -23.26 -7.43
C GLN A 797 4.90 -21.91 -7.04
N ALA A 798 5.20 -21.06 -8.02
CA ALA A 798 5.76 -19.73 -7.79
C ALA A 798 4.79 -18.85 -6.97
N ALA A 799 3.50 -18.86 -7.30
CA ALA A 799 2.48 -18.15 -6.53
C ALA A 799 2.52 -18.55 -5.05
N ARG A 800 2.51 -19.85 -4.74
CA ARG A 800 2.45 -20.36 -3.36
C ARG A 800 3.74 -20.19 -2.58
N GLU A 801 4.89 -20.46 -3.22
CA GLU A 801 6.19 -20.48 -2.55
C GLU A 801 6.87 -19.11 -2.47
N VAL A 802 6.48 -18.16 -3.32
CA VAL A 802 7.09 -16.82 -3.39
C VAL A 802 6.07 -15.74 -3.03
N TYR A 803 5.11 -15.49 -3.93
CA TYR A 803 4.31 -14.25 -3.89
C TYR A 803 3.21 -14.26 -2.83
N LEU A 804 2.61 -15.43 -2.56
CA LEU A 804 1.54 -15.59 -1.58
C LEU A 804 2.06 -15.87 -0.18
N ARG A 805 3.34 -16.23 -0.04
CA ARG A 805 3.96 -16.59 1.23
C ARG A 805 3.82 -15.52 2.32
N PRO A 806 4.10 -14.22 2.08
CA PRO A 806 3.95 -13.20 3.12
C PRO A 806 2.48 -13.02 3.56
N PHE A 807 1.53 -13.20 2.66
CA PHE A 807 0.10 -13.16 2.96
C PHE A 807 -0.34 -14.38 3.79
N GLU A 808 0.10 -15.59 3.41
CA GLU A 808 -0.15 -16.83 4.15
C GLU A 808 0.33 -16.69 5.61
N MET A 809 1.57 -16.23 5.80
CA MET A 809 2.16 -16.03 7.13
C MET A 809 1.41 -14.95 7.92
N SER A 810 1.02 -13.86 7.27
CA SER A 810 0.24 -12.80 7.93
C SER A 810 -1.14 -13.29 8.38
N VAL A 811 -1.81 -14.16 7.61
CA VAL A 811 -3.08 -14.77 8.00
C VAL A 811 -2.87 -15.78 9.13
N LYS A 812 -1.96 -16.74 8.96
CA LYS A 812 -1.79 -17.86 9.89
C LYS A 812 -1.09 -17.45 11.19
N GLN A 813 -0.07 -16.62 11.11
CA GLN A 813 0.79 -16.23 12.24
C GLN A 813 0.41 -14.84 12.76
N GLY A 814 0.33 -13.85 11.86
CA GLY A 814 -0.03 -12.47 12.21
C GLY A 814 -1.49 -12.29 12.61
N LYS A 815 -2.35 -13.26 12.26
CA LYS A 815 -3.80 -13.23 12.43
C LYS A 815 -4.44 -12.02 11.75
N ALA A 816 -4.02 -11.71 10.53
CA ALA A 816 -4.58 -10.62 9.72
C ALA A 816 -6.12 -10.70 9.65
N ASP A 817 -6.78 -9.56 9.88
CA ASP A 817 -8.24 -9.43 9.86
C ASP A 817 -8.76 -8.64 8.64
N ALA A 818 -7.88 -8.13 7.79
CA ALA A 818 -8.28 -7.49 6.55
C ALA A 818 -7.23 -7.70 5.43
N THR A 819 -7.66 -7.56 4.17
CA THR A 819 -6.77 -7.62 3.00
C THR A 819 -7.25 -6.68 1.90
N MET A 820 -6.34 -6.16 1.08
CA MET A 820 -6.65 -5.30 -0.06
C MET A 820 -6.19 -5.95 -1.36
N VAL A 821 -7.07 -6.05 -2.36
CA VAL A 821 -6.75 -6.68 -3.66
C VAL A 821 -6.17 -5.70 -4.67
N GLY A 822 -5.26 -6.15 -5.54
CA GLY A 822 -4.54 -5.32 -6.52
C GLY A 822 -5.38 -4.85 -7.73
N TRP A 823 -4.79 -4.00 -8.56
CA TRP A 823 -5.37 -3.50 -9.83
C TRP A 823 -4.99 -4.31 -11.06
N ASP A 824 -4.14 -5.30 -10.88
CA ASP A 824 -3.68 -6.21 -11.92
C ASP A 824 -4.77 -7.21 -12.34
N TYR A 825 -4.50 -7.87 -13.45
CA TYR A 825 -5.19 -9.08 -13.85
C TYR A 825 -4.27 -10.24 -13.56
N VAL A 826 -4.83 -11.38 -13.18
CA VAL A 826 -4.07 -12.62 -13.06
C VAL A 826 -4.59 -13.57 -14.13
N GLY A 827 -3.79 -13.83 -15.16
CA GLY A 827 -4.31 -14.33 -16.43
C GLY A 827 -5.35 -13.37 -17.03
N THR A 828 -6.59 -13.80 -17.23
CA THR A 828 -7.61 -13.04 -17.98
C THR A 828 -8.62 -12.26 -17.13
N LYS A 829 -8.57 -12.37 -15.79
CA LYS A 829 -9.51 -11.69 -14.90
C LYS A 829 -8.77 -10.80 -13.92
N TRP A 830 -9.41 -9.70 -13.52
CA TRP A 830 -8.93 -8.85 -12.43
C TRP A 830 -8.69 -9.67 -11.15
N SER A 831 -7.66 -9.32 -10.37
CA SER A 831 -7.25 -10.08 -9.16
C SER A 831 -8.37 -10.26 -8.14
N GLY A 832 -9.29 -9.30 -8.02
CA GLY A 832 -10.47 -9.39 -7.16
C GLY A 832 -11.54 -10.39 -7.63
N GLU A 833 -11.49 -10.85 -8.87
CA GLU A 833 -12.42 -11.83 -9.46
C GLU A 833 -11.88 -13.26 -9.44
N GLN A 834 -10.59 -13.47 -9.17
CA GLN A 834 -9.95 -14.80 -9.20
C GLN A 834 -10.55 -15.82 -8.23
N GLY A 835 -11.31 -15.38 -7.23
CA GLY A 835 -11.90 -16.26 -6.20
C GLY A 835 -10.91 -16.73 -5.13
N TRP A 836 -9.63 -16.34 -5.22
CA TRP A 836 -8.57 -16.74 -4.29
C TRP A 836 -8.78 -16.27 -2.85
N ILE A 837 -9.56 -15.23 -2.67
CA ILE A 837 -10.01 -14.74 -1.36
C ILE A 837 -10.92 -15.78 -0.68
N ASN A 838 -11.75 -16.49 -1.44
CA ASN A 838 -12.59 -17.58 -0.97
C ASN A 838 -11.82 -18.90 -0.90
N THR A 839 -11.12 -19.28 -1.97
CA THR A 839 -10.44 -20.58 -2.04
C THR A 839 -9.18 -20.62 -1.17
N ILE A 840 -8.17 -19.83 -1.51
CA ILE A 840 -6.87 -19.86 -0.84
C ILE A 840 -6.97 -19.24 0.57
N MET A 841 -7.38 -17.97 0.69
CA MET A 841 -7.32 -17.28 1.99
C MET A 841 -8.29 -17.87 3.03
N ARG A 842 -9.57 -18.08 2.67
CA ARG A 842 -10.60 -18.53 3.63
C ARG A 842 -10.64 -20.04 3.82
N ASN A 843 -10.60 -20.82 2.74
CA ASN A 843 -10.74 -22.27 2.85
C ASN A 843 -9.41 -22.92 3.26
N GLU A 844 -8.30 -22.59 2.60
CA GLU A 844 -7.00 -23.20 2.89
C GLU A 844 -6.34 -22.57 4.14
N TRP A 845 -6.23 -21.24 4.21
CA TRP A 845 -5.49 -20.58 5.30
C TRP A 845 -6.34 -20.20 6.52
N GLY A 846 -7.66 -20.18 6.39
CA GLY A 846 -8.58 -19.88 7.49
C GLY A 846 -8.73 -18.40 7.82
N PHE A 847 -8.48 -17.49 6.88
CA PHE A 847 -8.85 -16.08 6.99
C PHE A 847 -10.35 -15.93 7.29
N LYS A 848 -10.71 -14.98 8.16
CA LYS A 848 -12.10 -14.72 8.59
C LYS A 848 -12.51 -13.26 8.42
N GLY A 849 -11.54 -12.42 8.09
CA GLY A 849 -11.68 -10.98 8.00
C GLY A 849 -12.37 -10.52 6.73
N MET A 850 -12.29 -9.21 6.48
CA MET A 850 -12.83 -8.60 5.26
C MET A 850 -11.77 -8.37 4.18
N ALA A 851 -12.17 -8.49 2.92
CA ALA A 851 -11.38 -8.08 1.76
C ALA A 851 -11.96 -6.82 1.12
N LEU A 852 -11.10 -5.91 0.71
CA LEU A 852 -11.44 -4.62 0.11
C LEU A 852 -10.73 -4.48 -1.24
N THR A 853 -11.33 -3.77 -2.20
CA THR A 853 -10.60 -3.36 -3.41
C THR A 853 -9.46 -2.39 -3.09
N ASP A 854 -8.44 -2.29 -3.94
CA ASP A 854 -7.66 -1.04 -4.00
C ASP A 854 -8.58 0.13 -4.42
N SER A 855 -8.09 1.37 -4.42
CA SER A 855 -8.89 2.57 -4.66
C SER A 855 -9.76 2.42 -5.90
N PHE A 856 -11.08 2.40 -5.69
CA PHE A 856 -12.06 1.94 -6.66
C PHE A 856 -12.32 2.99 -7.75
N GLY A 857 -12.32 4.27 -7.39
CA GLY A 857 -12.69 5.36 -8.31
C GLY A 857 -14.17 5.33 -8.70
N ALA A 858 -14.61 6.24 -9.56
CA ALA A 858 -16.05 6.42 -9.83
C ALA A 858 -16.69 5.31 -10.67
N ASP A 859 -15.88 4.75 -11.57
CA ASP A 859 -16.26 3.78 -12.57
C ASP A 859 -15.60 2.42 -12.34
N GLY A 860 -15.05 2.19 -11.14
CA GLY A 860 -14.27 0.99 -10.84
C GLY A 860 -13.00 0.89 -11.67
N ARG A 861 -12.47 2.04 -12.14
CA ARG A 861 -11.39 2.14 -13.14
C ARG A 861 -11.71 1.38 -14.43
N GLY A 862 -13.00 1.21 -14.73
CA GLY A 862 -13.53 0.51 -15.90
C GLY A 862 -13.36 -1.01 -15.93
N PHE A 863 -12.87 -1.66 -14.86
CA PHE A 863 -12.76 -3.13 -14.80
C PHE A 863 -13.12 -3.76 -13.46
N MET A 864 -13.13 -3.00 -12.36
CA MET A 864 -13.58 -3.48 -11.06
C MET A 864 -15.09 -3.22 -10.90
N ASN A 865 -15.84 -4.19 -10.40
CA ASN A 865 -17.25 -3.98 -10.06
C ASN A 865 -17.77 -4.89 -8.95
N ALA A 866 -18.94 -4.58 -8.39
CA ALA A 866 -19.51 -5.35 -7.29
C ALA A 866 -20.01 -6.73 -7.69
N ASP A 867 -20.48 -6.88 -8.93
CA ASP A 867 -21.04 -8.13 -9.43
C ASP A 867 -19.96 -9.20 -9.68
N ASN A 868 -18.69 -8.82 -9.90
CA ASN A 868 -17.55 -9.76 -9.92
C ASN A 868 -16.75 -9.81 -8.61
N ALA A 869 -16.72 -8.73 -7.82
CA ALA A 869 -16.01 -8.68 -6.53
C ALA A 869 -16.70 -9.54 -5.44
N LEU A 870 -17.98 -9.28 -5.14
CA LEU A 870 -18.67 -9.87 -3.99
C LEU A 870 -18.77 -11.40 -4.06
N PRO A 871 -19.13 -12.02 -5.22
CA PRO A 871 -19.18 -13.49 -5.32
C PRO A 871 -17.81 -14.15 -5.10
N ASN A 872 -16.73 -13.43 -5.40
CA ASN A 872 -15.36 -13.91 -5.32
C ASN A 872 -14.66 -13.55 -4.00
N GLY A 873 -15.41 -13.03 -3.03
CA GLY A 873 -14.98 -12.85 -1.64
C GLY A 873 -14.39 -11.46 -1.33
N VAL A 874 -14.37 -10.55 -2.29
CA VAL A 874 -14.04 -9.13 -2.04
C VAL A 874 -15.28 -8.47 -1.47
N ASP A 875 -15.24 -8.14 -0.19
CA ASP A 875 -16.41 -7.77 0.61
C ASP A 875 -16.81 -6.31 0.48
N ALA A 876 -15.88 -5.44 0.08
CA ALA A 876 -16.11 -4.02 0.05
C ALA A 876 -15.36 -3.32 -1.09
N MET A 877 -15.88 -2.15 -1.51
CA MET A 877 -15.28 -1.28 -2.52
C MET A 877 -14.76 -0.02 -1.86
N LEU A 878 -13.49 0.29 -2.10
CA LEU A 878 -12.83 1.50 -1.59
C LEU A 878 -13.31 2.73 -2.39
N SER A 879 -14.57 3.09 -2.16
CA SER A 879 -15.28 4.21 -2.77
C SER A 879 -15.99 5.05 -1.70
N THR A 880 -16.09 6.35 -1.93
CA THR A 880 -16.69 7.32 -0.99
C THR A 880 -18.16 7.64 -1.30
N TYR A 881 -18.72 7.04 -2.36
CA TYR A 881 -20.11 7.25 -2.81
C TYR A 881 -20.71 5.91 -3.25
N GLY A 882 -22.01 5.72 -3.04
CA GLY A 882 -22.72 4.47 -3.32
C GLY A 882 -23.52 4.48 -4.62
N ASN A 883 -22.87 4.75 -5.76
CA ASN A 883 -23.50 4.70 -7.08
C ASN A 883 -22.53 4.18 -8.15
N GLY A 884 -23.07 3.57 -9.21
CA GLY A 884 -22.26 3.03 -10.31
C GLY A 884 -21.80 1.60 -10.05
N PRO A 885 -20.61 1.19 -10.55
CA PRO A 885 -20.22 -0.22 -10.56
C PRO A 885 -19.82 -0.78 -9.19
N ASN A 886 -19.78 0.02 -8.12
CA ASN A 886 -19.57 -0.46 -6.75
C ASN A 886 -20.85 -0.93 -6.04
N VAL A 887 -22.02 -0.79 -6.67
CA VAL A 887 -23.25 -1.46 -6.24
C VAL A 887 -23.58 -2.59 -7.20
N VAL A 888 -24.25 -3.63 -6.70
CA VAL A 888 -24.71 -4.74 -7.54
C VAL A 888 -25.78 -4.25 -8.53
N ASP A 889 -25.75 -4.76 -9.76
CA ASP A 889 -26.68 -4.34 -10.81
C ASP A 889 -28.13 -4.68 -10.47
N ASN A 890 -28.35 -5.88 -9.94
CA ASN A 890 -29.68 -6.36 -9.54
C ASN A 890 -29.76 -6.68 -8.03
N PRO A 891 -30.06 -5.69 -7.16
CA PRO A 891 -30.19 -5.90 -5.73
C PRO A 891 -31.44 -6.72 -5.33
N LYS A 892 -32.31 -7.08 -6.29
CA LYS A 892 -33.48 -7.94 -6.08
C LYS A 892 -33.19 -9.41 -6.42
N SER A 893 -32.00 -9.72 -6.94
CA SER A 893 -31.58 -11.09 -7.19
C SER A 893 -31.26 -11.81 -5.88
N PRO A 894 -31.79 -13.03 -5.64
CA PRO A 894 -31.41 -13.83 -4.48
C PRO A 894 -29.90 -14.01 -4.32
N SER A 895 -29.17 -14.24 -5.43
CA SER A 895 -27.71 -14.38 -5.41
C SER A 895 -27.03 -13.10 -4.92
N SER A 896 -27.40 -11.94 -5.47
CA SER A 896 -26.82 -10.65 -5.07
C SER A 896 -27.06 -10.36 -3.60
N VAL A 897 -28.25 -10.65 -3.07
CA VAL A 897 -28.55 -10.50 -1.63
C VAL A 897 -27.73 -11.47 -0.77
N LYS A 898 -27.49 -12.71 -1.22
CA LYS A 898 -26.59 -13.65 -0.53
C LYS A 898 -25.16 -13.13 -0.45
N TYR A 899 -24.61 -12.61 -1.56
CA TYR A 899 -23.25 -12.08 -1.60
C TYR A 899 -23.10 -10.84 -0.72
N LEU A 900 -24.05 -9.89 -0.80
CA LEU A 900 -24.12 -8.72 0.07
C LEU A 900 -24.17 -9.11 1.56
N ARG A 901 -24.95 -10.13 1.90
CA ARG A 901 -25.09 -10.65 3.26
C ARG A 901 -23.79 -11.28 3.77
N GLN A 902 -23.12 -12.06 2.94
CA GLN A 902 -21.83 -12.67 3.28
C GLN A 902 -20.75 -11.60 3.47
N ALA A 903 -20.65 -10.65 2.55
CA ALA A 903 -19.73 -9.53 2.62
C ALA A 903 -19.95 -8.69 3.90
N SER A 904 -21.22 -8.37 4.19
CA SER A 904 -21.60 -7.67 5.41
C SER A 904 -21.15 -8.44 6.65
N LYS A 905 -21.31 -9.77 6.69
CA LYS A 905 -20.84 -10.58 7.82
C LYS A 905 -19.34 -10.43 8.06
N HIS A 906 -18.51 -10.48 7.02
CA HIS A 906 -17.06 -10.34 7.14
C HIS A 906 -16.65 -8.93 7.64
N ILE A 907 -17.29 -7.88 7.11
CA ILE A 907 -17.06 -6.50 7.55
C ILE A 907 -17.43 -6.36 9.03
N LEU A 908 -18.62 -6.82 9.41
CA LEU A 908 -19.13 -6.74 10.79
C LEU A 908 -18.26 -7.55 11.77
N TYR A 909 -17.84 -8.76 11.39
CA TYR A 909 -16.95 -9.60 12.19
C TYR A 909 -15.60 -8.92 12.43
N THR A 910 -15.03 -8.30 11.39
CA THR A 910 -13.75 -7.59 11.50
C THR A 910 -13.88 -6.38 12.42
N VAL A 911 -14.88 -5.54 12.16
CA VAL A 911 -15.07 -4.27 12.86
C VAL A 911 -15.42 -4.48 14.34
N VAL A 912 -16.29 -5.43 14.68
CA VAL A 912 -16.71 -5.66 16.08
C VAL A 912 -15.57 -6.17 16.96
N ASN A 913 -14.59 -6.87 16.36
CA ASN A 913 -13.42 -7.38 17.06
C ASN A 913 -12.24 -6.39 17.07
N SER A 914 -12.42 -5.20 16.49
CA SER A 914 -11.44 -4.11 16.52
C SER A 914 -11.59 -3.21 17.76
N GLY A 915 -10.69 -2.25 17.89
CA GLY A 915 -10.75 -1.21 18.92
C GLY A 915 -11.97 -0.30 18.83
N ALA A 916 -12.73 -0.31 17.72
CA ALA A 916 -13.97 0.46 17.59
C ALA A 916 -15.04 0.07 18.64
N TYR A 917 -14.94 -1.12 19.21
CA TYR A 917 -15.89 -1.69 20.16
C TYR A 917 -15.31 -1.95 21.56
N ASP A 918 -14.17 -1.34 21.91
CA ASP A 918 -13.54 -1.48 23.25
C ASP A 918 -14.48 -1.04 24.39
N ASP A 919 -15.35 -0.06 24.14
CA ASP A 919 -16.36 0.45 25.06
C ASP A 919 -17.80 0.04 24.68
N GLY A 920 -17.94 -1.03 23.89
CA GLY A 920 -19.22 -1.45 23.32
C GLY A 920 -19.71 -0.58 22.16
N GLY A 921 -18.87 0.31 21.63
CA GLY A 921 -19.21 1.23 20.54
C GLY A 921 -19.83 2.55 21.01
N ALA A 922 -19.79 2.83 22.31
CA ALA A 922 -20.45 4.00 22.92
C ALA A 922 -19.88 5.33 22.37
N LYS A 923 -18.55 5.46 22.24
CA LYS A 923 -17.90 6.67 21.69
C LYS A 923 -18.25 6.97 20.23
N ALA A 924 -18.57 5.95 19.43
CA ALA A 924 -18.83 6.10 18.00
C ALA A 924 -20.32 6.29 17.65
N ASN A 925 -21.21 6.33 18.65
CA ASN A 925 -22.66 6.60 18.51
C ASN A 925 -23.05 8.09 18.63
N ALA A 926 -22.11 9.00 18.89
CA ALA A 926 -22.42 10.42 19.03
C ALA A 926 -22.69 11.07 17.65
N MET A 927 -23.83 11.77 17.52
CA MET A 927 -24.15 12.51 16.30
C MET A 927 -23.05 13.56 16.00
N PRO A 928 -22.50 13.60 14.78
CA PRO A 928 -21.50 14.58 14.37
C PRO A 928 -21.96 16.02 14.60
N ALA A 929 -21.04 16.90 15.00
CA ALA A 929 -21.35 18.31 15.25
C ALA A 929 -21.97 19.00 14.03
N TRP A 930 -21.49 18.69 12.82
CA TRP A 930 -22.04 19.24 11.58
C TRP A 930 -23.49 18.83 11.33
N LYS A 931 -23.88 17.57 11.67
CA LYS A 931 -25.27 17.13 11.57
C LYS A 931 -26.16 17.89 12.56
N LYS A 932 -25.68 18.14 13.78
CA LYS A 932 -26.38 18.97 14.77
C LYS A 932 -26.58 20.40 14.25
N MET A 933 -25.59 20.98 13.58
CA MET A 933 -25.70 22.31 12.96
C MET A 933 -26.75 22.33 11.84
N VAL A 934 -26.76 21.33 10.96
CA VAL A 934 -27.79 21.22 9.90
C VAL A 934 -29.19 21.15 10.50
N ILE A 935 -29.40 20.30 11.52
CA ILE A 935 -30.68 20.22 12.24
C ILE A 935 -31.05 21.58 12.86
N GLY A 936 -30.08 22.28 13.46
CA GLY A 936 -30.32 23.62 14.01
C GLY A 936 -30.76 24.63 12.96
N VAL A 937 -30.17 24.60 11.76
CA VAL A 937 -30.57 25.44 10.62
C VAL A 937 -31.98 25.07 10.16
N ASP A 938 -32.29 23.79 10.02
CA ASP A 938 -33.62 23.32 9.62
C ASP A 938 -34.71 23.78 10.60
N VAL A 939 -34.45 23.65 11.91
CA VAL A 939 -35.36 24.13 12.97
C VAL A 939 -35.54 25.65 12.90
N LEU A 940 -34.45 26.41 12.73
CA LEU A 940 -34.52 27.87 12.61
C LEU A 940 -35.31 28.29 11.38
N THR A 941 -35.07 27.66 10.23
CA THR A 941 -35.82 27.93 8.99
C THR A 941 -37.30 27.60 9.13
N ALA A 942 -37.65 26.50 9.81
CA ALA A 942 -39.04 26.17 10.10
C ALA A 942 -39.72 27.24 10.98
N ILE A 943 -39.05 27.71 12.04
CA ILE A 943 -39.55 28.79 12.90
C ILE A 943 -39.77 30.08 12.10
N LEU A 944 -38.79 30.47 11.28
CA LEU A 944 -38.87 31.68 10.44
C LEU A 944 -39.98 31.56 9.38
N ALA A 945 -40.17 30.38 8.78
CA ALA A 945 -41.24 30.13 7.83
C ALA A 945 -42.62 30.25 8.49
N ILE A 946 -42.81 29.69 9.69
CA ILE A 946 -44.05 29.82 10.46
C ILE A 946 -44.31 31.30 10.81
N ALA A 947 -43.29 32.02 11.28
CA ALA A 947 -43.40 33.44 11.60
C ALA A 947 -43.76 34.29 10.36
N ALA A 948 -43.13 34.00 9.22
CA ALA A 948 -43.44 34.65 7.94
C ALA A 948 -44.87 34.37 7.51
N GLU A 949 -45.35 33.12 7.61
CA GLU A 949 -46.71 32.75 7.23
C GLU A 949 -47.76 33.42 8.13
N VAL A 950 -47.52 33.49 9.45
CA VAL A 950 -48.36 34.26 10.38
C VAL A 950 -48.43 35.74 9.97
N LEU A 951 -47.30 36.35 9.58
CA LEU A 951 -47.27 37.73 9.09
C LEU A 951 -47.98 37.89 7.75
N PHE A 952 -47.84 36.93 6.82
CA PHE A 952 -48.50 36.94 5.53
C PHE A 952 -50.01 36.83 5.67
N ILE A 953 -50.50 35.91 6.52
CA ILE A 953 -51.92 35.75 6.85
C ILE A 953 -52.46 37.01 7.54
N ARG A 954 -51.76 37.58 8.54
CA ARG A 954 -52.17 38.83 9.19
C ARG A 954 -52.30 39.98 8.19
N ARG A 955 -51.32 40.14 7.28
CA ARG A 955 -51.37 41.15 6.21
C ARG A 955 -52.48 40.88 5.20
N TYR A 956 -52.74 39.62 4.88
CA TYR A 956 -53.85 39.22 4.02
C TYR A 956 -55.20 39.58 4.64
N LEU A 957 -55.44 39.19 5.90
CA LEU A 957 -56.68 39.49 6.62
C LEU A 957 -56.93 40.99 6.72
N ARG A 958 -55.88 41.79 6.99
CA ARG A 958 -55.97 43.27 7.03
C ARG A 958 -56.31 43.87 5.66
N ARG A 959 -55.72 43.36 4.58
CA ARG A 959 -56.01 43.83 3.21
C ARG A 959 -57.40 43.41 2.75
N ARG A 960 -57.87 42.24 3.17
CA ARG A 960 -59.20 41.72 2.89
C ARG A 960 -60.25 42.56 3.62
N SER A 961 -60.08 42.84 4.91
CA SER A 961 -61.00 43.71 5.66
C SER A 961 -61.07 45.13 5.10
N GLN A 962 -59.95 45.67 4.61
CA GLN A 962 -59.90 46.96 3.91
C GLN A 962 -60.61 46.92 2.55
N ALA A 963 -60.47 45.83 1.80
CA ALA A 963 -61.18 45.64 0.53
C ALA A 963 -62.69 45.47 0.73
N ASP A 964 -63.11 44.75 1.78
CA ASP A 964 -64.51 44.53 2.13
C ASP A 964 -65.17 45.85 2.60
N ALA A 965 -64.47 46.69 3.38
CA ALA A 965 -64.95 48.01 3.81
C ALA A 965 -65.18 49.01 2.66
N VAL A 966 -64.42 48.90 1.57
CA VAL A 966 -64.59 49.72 0.35
C VAL A 966 -65.79 49.25 -0.48
N VAL A 967 -66.17 47.98 -0.38
CA VAL A 967 -67.37 47.44 -1.04
C VAL A 967 -68.64 47.81 -0.26
N THR A 968 -68.62 47.79 1.07
CA THR A 968 -69.75 48.23 1.90
C THR A 968 -69.95 49.75 1.89
N GLY A 969 -68.89 50.55 1.73
CA GLY A 969 -68.98 52.01 1.60
C GLY A 969 -69.53 52.51 0.25
N ARG A 970 -69.80 51.62 -0.71
CA ARG A 970 -70.46 51.94 -1.99
C ARG A 970 -71.97 51.68 -1.99
N GLY A 971 -72.52 51.13 -0.91
CA GLY A 971 -73.97 50.92 -0.75
C GLY A 971 -74.77 52.15 -0.30
N ASP A 972 -74.10 53.23 0.12
CA ASP A 972 -74.73 54.41 0.76
C ASP A 972 -74.70 55.70 -0.09
N LEU A 973 -74.53 55.62 -1.42
CA LEU A 973 -74.45 56.82 -2.29
C LEU A 973 -75.41 56.83 -3.50
N THR A 974 -76.51 56.08 -3.46
CA THR A 974 -77.61 56.24 -4.42
C THR A 974 -78.96 56.14 -3.74
N ASP A 975 -79.33 57.13 -2.91
CA ASP A 975 -80.73 57.58 -2.84
C ASP A 975 -80.91 58.91 -2.05
N GLN A 976 -80.41 60.04 -2.57
CA GLN A 976 -80.93 61.37 -2.18
C GLN A 976 -80.79 62.36 -3.34
N ASN A 977 -81.76 62.31 -4.27
CA ASN A 977 -82.28 63.49 -4.95
C ASN A 977 -83.59 63.14 -5.68
N GLY A 978 -84.72 63.47 -5.05
CA GLY A 978 -86.05 63.46 -5.68
C GLY A 978 -87.21 63.64 -4.69
N GLN A 979 -87.86 64.81 -4.77
CA GLN A 979 -89.08 65.30 -4.07
C GLN A 979 -88.83 66.01 -2.72
N GLN A 980 -89.12 67.31 -2.54
CA GLN A 980 -90.28 68.10 -2.98
C GLN A 980 -89.98 69.56 -3.45
N GLU A 981 -90.90 70.02 -4.30
CA GLU A 981 -91.20 71.36 -4.87
C GLU A 981 -91.07 72.55 -3.87
N SER A 982 -90.66 73.76 -4.26
CA SER A 982 -91.17 74.63 -5.35
C SER A 982 -90.12 75.24 -6.28
#